data_AF-A0A1I3ZG55-F1
#
_entry.id   AF-A0A1I3ZG55-F1
#
_cell.length_a   1.000
_cell.length_b   1.000
_cell.length_c   1.000
_cell.angle_alpha   90.00
_cell.angle_beta   90.00
_cell.angle_gamma   90.00
#
_symmetry.space_group_name_H-M   'P 1'
#
loop_
_entity.id
_entity.type
_entity.pdbx_description
1 polymer ?
#
loop_
_entity_poly.entity_id
_entity_poly.type
_entity_poly.pdbx_seq_one_letter_code
_entity_poly.pdbx_strand_id
1 'polypeptide(L)'
;MIQKFKTIVLAGGLVVLTGGHFAVNHDSTAAHAATLETISKTTVEEVNAAVLAFQEIGSLRREDPINTDAIRSAYVNSIQALAQQADAANDLALDGIVLAAIDEIGSNNEPELAAQVIDKTLQHVFFLTILDRVTAVRDDFDVTDTETLNLKWNEAVAAFEAIKGTAARENKVLTADRQSIQTGDNPTLDIQISMAFERGRNALNKQNLAEDKIEISIVRQIIRLSLARAYYIGVLREVEGIISNRNRDIAEAREKQKEGENFYRIIEDFITRENAMGSELIKAQFTGDVAQVEADQIVSELSKGFIGRVRAELTANEASIVDNRGRALEVAEEAILYANTFLADLELRLDSASRVSLETALNSLKAASNDMDAAIAEQARRTATDILLAYEQTLNVADYEQTQNTPFVDAAVTSFQTIGSLRRQSPVDAQAIMDAYTGELQQLTKFIDSIHGLAMDADILAAIDNISNNQQVPLAAQVIDKTLQRVFVLTLHNRVVLVLNSFGDLSVSELELEWDRAFAAFQAIKGTTARENKVLTADRQSIESGSNPYLDSRITLAFILGKDAIVNVASDGMEQIVLASERIVAPLVRSYFIGVLREVEGIVENRARDIDEALEKQVEGIYFYRIVELAVSRFNSSGNALIKSQLSGDLSAVNANQIVSEISKALIGLVNNELTEFEQALGSDSEQAKLVAEIAALYTQIILPDLELRLDATKRVKIENALQDLIEAGANNDQAKGVAAQQSITGLLAEYANTLI
;
A
#
# COMPACT_ATOMS: atom_id res chain seq x y z
N MET A 1 -22.32 6.38 -25.33
CA MET A 1 -21.10 5.78 -24.79
C MET A 1 -20.07 6.88 -24.51
N ILE A 2 -19.26 7.34 -25.48
CA ILE A 2 -18.23 8.41 -25.27
C ILE A 2 -18.78 9.68 -24.57
N GLN A 3 -19.95 10.18 -24.97
CA GLN A 3 -20.56 11.38 -24.36
C GLN A 3 -21.09 11.14 -22.92
N LYS A 4 -21.47 9.89 -22.59
CA LYS A 4 -21.93 9.51 -21.24
C LYS A 4 -20.75 9.36 -20.28
N PHE A 5 -19.67 8.68 -20.70
CA PHE A 5 -18.42 8.59 -19.94
C PHE A 5 -17.81 9.97 -19.64
N LYS A 6 -17.84 10.90 -20.62
CA LYS A 6 -17.42 12.30 -20.40
C LYS A 6 -18.25 12.99 -19.30
N THR A 7 -19.54 12.67 -19.15
CA THR A 7 -20.45 13.34 -18.19
C THR A 7 -20.22 12.91 -16.74
N ILE A 8 -19.75 11.68 -16.48
CA ILE A 8 -19.53 11.14 -15.13
C ILE A 8 -18.14 11.49 -14.60
N VAL A 9 -17.10 11.55 -15.44
CA VAL A 9 -15.80 12.13 -15.01
C VAL A 9 -15.90 13.64 -14.76
N LEU A 10 -16.80 14.31 -15.49
CA LEU A 10 -17.22 15.68 -15.19
C LEU A 10 -18.00 15.79 -13.86
N ALA A 11 -18.45 14.69 -13.26
CA ALA A 11 -19.20 14.62 -12.00
C ALA A 11 -18.37 14.11 -10.80
N GLY A 12 -17.46 13.15 -10.96
CA GLY A 12 -16.60 12.57 -9.90
C GLY A 12 -15.36 13.42 -9.60
N GLY A 13 -14.31 13.32 -10.43
CA GLY A 13 -13.06 14.07 -10.27
C GLY A 13 -13.14 15.57 -10.58
N LEU A 14 -13.89 15.99 -11.62
CA LEU A 14 -13.97 17.41 -12.02
C LEU A 14 -14.72 18.27 -10.98
N VAL A 15 -15.76 17.75 -10.33
CA VAL A 15 -16.54 18.52 -9.33
C VAL A 15 -15.78 18.67 -8.01
N VAL A 16 -14.97 17.67 -7.66
CA VAL A 16 -14.07 17.71 -6.49
C VAL A 16 -13.00 18.80 -6.60
N LEU A 17 -12.76 19.37 -7.79
CA LEU A 17 -11.76 20.42 -7.99
C LEU A 17 -12.25 21.70 -8.71
N THR A 18 -13.48 21.77 -9.26
CA THR A 18 -13.92 22.93 -10.10
C THR A 18 -15.33 23.56 -9.91
N GLY A 19 -16.15 23.19 -8.91
CA GLY A 19 -17.23 24.06 -8.34
C GLY A 19 -18.68 24.03 -8.92
N GLY A 20 -19.68 24.29 -8.02
CA GLY A 20 -21.11 24.58 -8.28
C GLY A 20 -22.08 24.19 -7.12
N HIS A 21 -22.84 25.15 -6.53
CA HIS A 21 -23.62 25.02 -5.27
C HIS A 21 -25.08 24.55 -5.40
N PHE A 22 -25.56 23.64 -4.53
CA PHE A 22 -26.94 23.59 -3.95
C PHE A 22 -26.94 22.80 -2.61
N ALA A 23 -27.70 23.22 -1.59
CA ALA A 23 -27.64 22.72 -0.20
C ALA A 23 -29.02 22.42 0.43
N VAL A 24 -29.15 21.36 1.27
CA VAL A 24 -30.24 21.15 2.27
C VAL A 24 -29.74 20.31 3.48
N ASN A 25 -30.09 20.72 4.71
CA ASN A 25 -29.69 20.19 6.05
C ASN A 25 -30.72 19.19 6.67
N HIS A 26 -30.29 18.25 7.55
CA HIS A 26 -30.60 18.22 9.01
C HIS A 26 -30.16 16.94 9.77
N ASP A 27 -29.47 17.19 10.89
CA ASP A 27 -29.46 16.65 12.28
C ASP A 27 -29.42 15.17 12.72
N SER A 28 -28.60 15.01 13.76
CA SER A 28 -27.93 13.88 14.43
C SER A 28 -28.72 13.08 15.48
N THR A 29 -28.18 11.95 15.95
CA THR A 29 -27.71 11.75 17.36
C THR A 29 -27.01 10.39 17.55
N ALA A 30 -25.89 10.38 18.28
CA ALA A 30 -24.95 9.26 18.46
C ALA A 30 -25.05 8.57 19.85
N ALA A 31 -24.48 7.37 19.98
CA ALA A 31 -24.01 6.79 21.26
C ALA A 31 -22.87 5.76 21.06
N HIS A 32 -21.95 5.73 22.03
CA HIS A 32 -20.57 5.18 22.04
C HIS A 32 -20.39 3.73 22.54
N ALA A 33 -19.15 3.21 22.35
CA ALA A 33 -18.26 2.45 23.27
C ALA A 33 -17.85 1.04 22.75
N ALA A 34 -16.69 0.43 23.00
CA ALA A 34 -15.38 0.74 23.61
C ALA A 34 -14.46 -0.49 23.39
N THR A 35 -13.14 -0.30 23.27
CA THR A 35 -12.10 -1.33 23.05
C THR A 35 -11.56 -1.93 24.37
N LEU A 36 -11.05 -3.18 24.31
CA LEU A 36 -10.60 -4.01 25.43
C LEU A 36 -9.12 -4.43 25.27
N GLU A 37 -8.28 -4.11 26.26
CA GLU A 37 -6.92 -4.62 26.43
C GLU A 37 -6.93 -6.03 27.06
N THR A 38 -6.40 -7.03 26.35
CA THR A 38 -5.90 -8.28 26.96
C THR A 38 -4.91 -8.97 26.01
N ILE A 39 -3.60 -8.89 26.27
CA ILE A 39 -2.61 -9.77 25.64
C ILE A 39 -2.36 -10.95 26.58
N SER A 40 -2.77 -12.14 26.16
CA SER A 40 -2.65 -13.43 26.88
C SER A 40 -1.25 -14.04 26.74
N LYS A 41 -0.80 -14.78 27.76
CA LYS A 41 0.42 -15.61 27.72
C LYS A 41 0.10 -16.95 27.05
N THR A 42 0.48 -17.13 25.79
CA THR A 42 0.25 -18.38 25.04
C THR A 42 1.17 -19.52 25.52
N THR A 43 0.70 -20.78 25.52
CA THR A 43 1.52 -21.98 25.80
C THR A 43 1.74 -22.87 24.56
N VAL A 44 2.71 -23.79 24.63
CA VAL A 44 2.97 -24.79 23.56
C VAL A 44 1.74 -25.66 23.30
N GLU A 45 0.99 -26.02 24.35
CA GLU A 45 -0.26 -26.78 24.23
C GLU A 45 -1.33 -26.00 23.47
N GLU A 46 -1.44 -24.70 23.71
CA GLU A 46 -2.38 -23.82 22.99
C GLU A 46 -1.99 -23.68 21.52
N VAL A 47 -0.70 -23.56 21.20
CA VAL A 47 -0.23 -23.57 19.79
C VAL A 47 -0.53 -24.90 19.11
N ASN A 48 -0.29 -26.03 19.77
CA ASN A 48 -0.63 -27.35 19.21
C ASN A 48 -2.14 -27.52 18.99
N ALA A 49 -2.97 -27.01 19.92
CA ALA A 49 -4.42 -26.99 19.75
C ALA A 49 -4.83 -26.14 18.54
N ALA A 50 -4.19 -24.99 18.33
CA ALA A 50 -4.41 -24.15 17.16
C ALA A 50 -4.04 -24.85 15.85
N VAL A 51 -2.91 -25.58 15.81
CA VAL A 51 -2.47 -26.38 14.66
C VAL A 51 -3.50 -27.46 14.32
N LEU A 52 -4.01 -28.18 15.34
CA LEU A 52 -5.05 -29.19 15.14
C LEU A 52 -6.36 -28.56 14.63
N ALA A 53 -6.76 -27.43 15.19
CA ALA A 53 -7.94 -26.70 14.72
C ALA A 53 -7.77 -26.20 13.28
N PHE A 54 -6.58 -25.77 12.87
CA PHE A 54 -6.29 -25.40 11.48
C PHE A 54 -6.44 -26.60 10.53
N GLN A 55 -5.97 -27.78 10.93
CA GLN A 55 -6.16 -29.01 10.15
C GLN A 55 -7.63 -29.44 10.08
N GLU A 56 -8.38 -29.27 11.17
CA GLU A 56 -9.83 -29.49 11.22
C GLU A 56 -10.56 -28.53 10.27
N ILE A 57 -10.29 -27.22 10.34
CA ILE A 57 -10.83 -26.21 9.42
C ILE A 57 -10.49 -26.56 7.97
N GLY A 58 -9.25 -27.01 7.70
CA GLY A 58 -8.83 -27.46 6.38
C GLY A 58 -9.62 -28.64 5.82
N SER A 59 -10.25 -29.44 6.69
CA SER A 59 -11.18 -30.52 6.31
C SER A 59 -12.61 -30.00 6.16
N LEU A 60 -13.10 -29.24 7.14
CA LEU A 60 -14.44 -28.65 7.17
C LEU A 60 -14.71 -27.74 5.96
N ARG A 61 -13.70 -26.96 5.53
CA ARG A 61 -13.82 -26.04 4.39
C ARG A 61 -13.96 -26.74 3.03
N ARG A 62 -13.81 -28.06 2.98
CA ARG A 62 -13.98 -28.90 1.77
C ARG A 62 -15.25 -29.73 1.80
N GLU A 63 -16.08 -29.60 2.84
CA GLU A 63 -17.39 -30.25 2.92
C GLU A 63 -18.38 -29.57 1.98
N ASP A 64 -19.38 -30.32 1.51
CA ASP A 64 -20.48 -29.80 0.68
C ASP A 64 -21.84 -30.16 1.33
N PRO A 65 -22.58 -29.18 1.88
CA PRO A 65 -22.22 -27.76 2.02
C PRO A 65 -21.15 -27.53 3.10
N ILE A 66 -20.40 -26.42 3.01
CA ILE A 66 -19.38 -26.06 3.99
C ILE A 66 -20.03 -25.77 5.36
N ASN A 67 -19.51 -26.41 6.42
CA ASN A 67 -20.02 -26.27 7.78
C ASN A 67 -19.49 -25.02 8.50
N THR A 68 -20.11 -23.87 8.24
CA THR A 68 -19.71 -22.57 8.80
C THR A 68 -19.66 -22.53 10.33
N ASP A 69 -20.63 -23.14 11.01
CA ASP A 69 -20.70 -23.12 12.48
C ASP A 69 -19.56 -23.92 13.11
N ALA A 70 -19.19 -25.06 12.51
CA ALA A 70 -18.05 -25.84 12.94
C ALA A 70 -16.72 -25.08 12.70
N ILE A 71 -16.56 -24.43 11.54
CA ILE A 71 -15.39 -23.61 11.25
C ILE A 71 -15.26 -22.46 12.26
N ARG A 72 -16.36 -21.74 12.52
CA ARG A 72 -16.38 -20.67 13.53
C ARG A 72 -15.98 -21.18 14.90
N SER A 73 -16.54 -22.31 15.31
CA SER A 73 -16.26 -22.91 16.62
C SER A 73 -14.79 -23.32 16.75
N ALA A 74 -14.21 -23.95 15.73
CA ALA A 74 -12.80 -24.32 15.71
C ALA A 74 -11.90 -23.07 15.76
N TYR A 75 -12.24 -22.03 15.01
CA TYR A 75 -11.47 -20.78 14.97
C TYR A 75 -11.50 -20.03 16.31
N VAL A 76 -12.69 -19.72 16.82
CA VAL A 76 -12.87 -18.92 18.05
C VAL A 76 -12.25 -19.60 19.27
N ASN A 77 -12.39 -20.93 19.36
CA ASN A 77 -11.92 -21.66 20.55
C ASN A 77 -10.40 -21.88 20.59
N SER A 78 -9.73 -21.95 19.43
CA SER A 78 -8.36 -22.47 19.36
C SER A 78 -7.37 -21.58 18.60
N ILE A 79 -7.82 -20.68 17.73
CA ILE A 79 -6.91 -19.91 16.84
C ILE A 79 -7.05 -18.40 17.02
N GLN A 80 -8.24 -17.89 17.34
CA GLN A 80 -8.51 -16.45 17.40
C GLN A 80 -7.52 -15.69 18.30
N ALA A 81 -7.15 -16.24 19.45
CA ALA A 81 -6.18 -15.60 20.34
C ALA A 81 -4.78 -15.41 19.69
N LEU A 82 -4.34 -16.35 18.83
CA LEU A 82 -3.10 -16.19 18.07
C LEU A 82 -3.24 -15.14 16.97
N ALA A 83 -4.38 -15.10 16.28
CA ALA A 83 -4.66 -14.08 15.26
C ALA A 83 -4.64 -12.67 15.87
N GLN A 84 -5.31 -12.46 17.00
CA GLN A 84 -5.32 -11.18 17.71
C GLN A 84 -3.94 -10.77 18.23
N GLN A 85 -3.11 -11.74 18.65
CA GLN A 85 -1.72 -11.47 19.01
C GLN A 85 -0.90 -11.03 17.79
N ALA A 86 -1.04 -11.72 16.66
CA ALA A 86 -0.34 -11.38 15.43
C ALA A 86 -0.77 -9.99 14.93
N ASP A 87 -2.07 -9.68 14.99
CA ASP A 87 -2.64 -8.37 14.63
C ASP A 87 -2.04 -7.25 15.48
N ALA A 88 -2.03 -7.41 16.80
CA ALA A 88 -1.47 -6.41 17.71
C ALA A 88 0.06 -6.23 17.55
N ALA A 89 0.79 -7.31 17.26
CA ALA A 89 2.25 -7.27 17.12
C ALA A 89 2.72 -6.71 15.76
N ASN A 90 1.88 -6.79 14.73
CA ASN A 90 2.27 -6.50 13.34
C ASN A 90 1.41 -5.40 12.67
N ASP A 91 0.49 -4.76 13.39
CA ASP A 91 -0.45 -3.75 12.86
C ASP A 91 -1.29 -4.30 11.68
N LEU A 92 -1.88 -5.48 11.90
CA LEU A 92 -2.68 -6.22 10.92
C LEU A 92 -4.11 -6.48 11.41
N ALA A 93 -4.93 -7.07 10.54
CA ALA A 93 -6.36 -7.33 10.76
C ALA A 93 -6.76 -8.78 10.39
N LEU A 94 -5.89 -9.76 10.63
CA LEU A 94 -6.07 -11.17 10.29
C LEU A 94 -7.29 -11.79 10.99
N ASP A 95 -7.57 -11.44 12.26
CA ASP A 95 -8.80 -11.90 12.95
C ASP A 95 -10.06 -11.39 12.23
N GLY A 96 -10.07 -10.10 11.91
CA GLY A 96 -11.15 -9.49 11.15
C GLY A 96 -11.37 -10.13 9.78
N ILE A 97 -10.28 -10.46 9.08
CA ILE A 97 -10.32 -11.13 7.76
C ILE A 97 -10.91 -12.54 7.87
N VAL A 98 -10.49 -13.33 8.85
CA VAL A 98 -11.02 -14.70 9.04
C VAL A 98 -12.50 -14.65 9.42
N LEU A 99 -12.89 -13.77 10.36
CA LEU A 99 -14.29 -13.64 10.77
C LEU A 99 -15.21 -13.18 9.63
N ALA A 100 -14.75 -12.24 8.81
CA ALA A 100 -15.49 -11.80 7.62
C ALA A 100 -15.66 -12.94 6.60
N ALA A 101 -14.61 -13.72 6.33
CA ALA A 101 -14.70 -14.86 5.42
C ALA A 101 -15.62 -15.98 5.96
N ILE A 102 -15.64 -16.22 7.28
CA ILE A 102 -16.60 -17.15 7.89
C ILE A 102 -18.04 -16.63 7.72
N ASP A 103 -18.27 -15.33 7.90
CA ASP A 103 -19.59 -14.72 7.65
C ASP A 103 -20.03 -14.87 6.19
N GLU A 104 -19.11 -14.71 5.24
CA GLU A 104 -19.37 -14.88 3.81
C GLU A 104 -19.86 -16.28 3.48
N ILE A 105 -19.17 -17.33 3.97
CA ILE A 105 -19.63 -18.72 3.83
C ILE A 105 -21.03 -18.89 4.43
N GLY A 106 -21.28 -18.35 5.63
CA GLY A 106 -22.58 -18.43 6.30
C GLY A 106 -23.72 -17.73 5.54
N SER A 107 -23.40 -16.67 4.79
CA SER A 107 -24.32 -15.93 3.93
C SER A 107 -24.42 -16.49 2.50
N ASN A 108 -23.68 -17.56 2.19
CA ASN A 108 -23.53 -18.12 0.84
C ASN A 108 -22.99 -17.10 -0.18
N ASN A 109 -22.13 -16.18 0.26
CA ASN A 109 -21.40 -15.26 -0.60
C ASN A 109 -20.04 -15.87 -0.95
N GLU A 110 -19.86 -16.30 -2.21
CA GLU A 110 -18.64 -16.92 -2.72
C GLU A 110 -17.92 -17.88 -1.75
N PRO A 111 -18.62 -18.91 -1.22
CA PRO A 111 -18.12 -19.72 -0.09
C PRO A 111 -16.80 -20.44 -0.39
N GLU A 112 -16.54 -20.80 -1.65
CA GLU A 112 -15.27 -21.41 -2.07
C GLU A 112 -14.09 -20.42 -1.99
N LEU A 113 -14.29 -19.15 -2.39
CA LEU A 113 -13.25 -18.12 -2.29
C LEU A 113 -13.01 -17.72 -0.84
N ALA A 114 -14.07 -17.55 -0.06
CA ALA A 114 -14.00 -17.29 1.38
C ALA A 114 -13.26 -18.42 2.12
N ALA A 115 -13.46 -19.68 1.73
CA ALA A 115 -12.70 -20.80 2.26
C ALA A 115 -11.19 -20.70 1.97
N GLN A 116 -10.78 -20.16 0.82
CA GLN A 116 -9.35 -19.93 0.53
C GLN A 116 -8.78 -18.76 1.36
N VAL A 117 -9.57 -17.70 1.57
CA VAL A 117 -9.20 -16.60 2.47
C VAL A 117 -8.91 -17.15 3.87
N ILE A 118 -9.82 -17.93 4.45
CA ILE A 118 -9.59 -18.57 5.76
C ILE A 118 -8.30 -19.39 5.77
N ASP A 119 -8.10 -20.27 4.78
CA ASP A 119 -6.92 -21.14 4.73
C ASP A 119 -5.61 -20.36 4.71
N LYS A 120 -5.50 -19.33 3.87
CA LYS A 120 -4.24 -18.61 3.68
C LYS A 120 -4.00 -17.56 4.76
N THR A 121 -5.06 -16.89 5.24
CA THR A 121 -4.94 -15.97 6.38
C THR A 121 -4.50 -16.72 7.64
N LEU A 122 -4.99 -17.94 7.87
CA LEU A 122 -4.52 -18.77 8.99
C LEU A 122 -3.05 -19.21 8.81
N GLN A 123 -2.61 -19.51 7.59
CA GLN A 123 -1.18 -19.72 7.33
C GLN A 123 -0.34 -18.48 7.66
N HIS A 124 -0.86 -17.26 7.40
CA HIS A 124 -0.21 -16.01 7.79
C HIS A 124 -0.08 -15.89 9.32
N VAL A 125 -1.12 -16.25 10.08
CA VAL A 125 -1.07 -16.26 11.55
C VAL A 125 0.05 -17.16 12.07
N PHE A 126 0.19 -18.38 11.52
CA PHE A 126 1.28 -19.28 11.91
C PHE A 126 2.65 -18.78 11.48
N PHE A 127 2.76 -18.19 10.27
CA PHE A 127 3.99 -17.54 9.82
C PHE A 127 4.44 -16.48 10.83
N LEU A 128 3.58 -15.50 11.16
CA LEU A 128 3.90 -14.44 12.11
C LEU A 128 4.19 -14.98 13.51
N THR A 129 3.42 -15.98 13.97
CA THR A 129 3.69 -16.65 15.25
C THR A 129 5.13 -17.20 15.29
N ILE A 130 5.60 -17.86 14.24
CA ILE A 130 6.98 -18.36 14.16
C ILE A 130 7.96 -17.18 14.24
N LEU A 131 7.77 -16.15 13.41
CA LEU A 131 8.65 -14.98 13.33
C LEU A 131 8.77 -14.26 14.68
N ASP A 132 7.65 -13.98 15.34
CA ASP A 132 7.60 -13.29 16.62
C ASP A 132 8.37 -14.07 17.69
N ARG A 133 8.15 -15.40 17.75
CA ARG A 133 8.81 -16.25 18.75
C ARG A 133 10.30 -16.38 18.53
N VAL A 134 10.77 -16.60 17.29
CA VAL A 134 12.23 -16.67 17.02
C VAL A 134 12.91 -15.31 17.18
N THR A 135 12.20 -14.21 16.92
CA THR A 135 12.68 -12.85 17.15
C THR A 135 12.83 -12.56 18.64
N ALA A 136 11.79 -12.86 19.42
CA ALA A 136 11.85 -12.71 20.86
C ALA A 136 12.96 -13.55 21.50
N VAL A 137 13.22 -14.78 21.01
CA VAL A 137 14.35 -15.59 21.48
C VAL A 137 15.70 -14.91 21.23
N ARG A 138 15.88 -14.28 20.06
CA ARG A 138 17.10 -13.55 19.71
C ARG A 138 17.27 -12.29 20.56
N ASP A 139 16.21 -11.51 20.73
CA ASP A 139 16.26 -10.23 21.44
C ASP A 139 16.43 -10.43 22.95
N ASP A 140 15.79 -11.47 23.50
CA ASP A 140 15.85 -11.80 24.93
C ASP A 140 17.06 -12.67 25.30
N PHE A 141 17.92 -13.03 24.34
CA PHE A 141 18.96 -14.07 24.52
C PHE A 141 19.89 -13.78 25.70
N ASP A 142 20.30 -12.53 25.90
CA ASP A 142 21.26 -12.17 26.96
C ASP A 142 20.62 -12.03 28.35
N VAL A 143 19.33 -11.70 28.39
CA VAL A 143 18.65 -11.23 29.61
C VAL A 143 17.70 -12.25 30.22
N THR A 144 17.33 -13.28 29.45
CA THR A 144 16.35 -14.29 29.84
C THR A 144 16.99 -15.66 30.05
N ASP A 145 16.44 -16.45 30.98
CA ASP A 145 16.92 -17.80 31.27
C ASP A 145 16.64 -18.79 30.12
N THR A 146 17.41 -19.88 30.07
CA THR A 146 17.31 -20.90 29.02
C THR A 146 15.96 -21.62 28.99
N GLU A 147 15.26 -21.76 30.11
CA GLU A 147 13.96 -22.44 30.16
C GLU A 147 12.90 -21.61 29.43
N THR A 148 12.82 -20.32 29.75
CA THR A 148 11.90 -19.37 29.11
C THR A 148 12.18 -19.22 27.61
N LEU A 149 13.46 -19.15 27.20
CA LEU A 149 13.82 -19.12 25.77
C LEU A 149 13.42 -20.42 25.05
N ASN A 150 13.59 -21.58 25.70
CA ASN A 150 13.19 -22.87 25.14
C ASN A 150 11.67 -22.99 24.98
N LEU A 151 10.87 -22.37 25.85
CA LEU A 151 9.40 -22.33 25.70
C LEU A 151 9.01 -21.58 24.41
N LYS A 152 9.51 -20.36 24.21
CA LYS A 152 9.26 -19.60 22.97
C LYS A 152 9.75 -20.35 21.72
N TRP A 153 10.91 -21.01 21.80
CA TRP A 153 11.43 -21.81 20.69
C TRP A 153 10.55 -23.04 20.41
N ASN A 154 10.00 -23.69 21.44
CA ASN A 154 9.04 -24.80 21.28
C ASN A 154 7.74 -24.33 20.62
N GLU A 155 7.23 -23.16 20.99
CA GLU A 155 6.04 -22.57 20.35
C GLU A 155 6.27 -22.33 18.85
N ALA A 156 7.44 -21.81 18.48
CA ALA A 156 7.80 -21.63 17.07
C ALA A 156 7.86 -22.97 16.31
N VAL A 157 8.46 -24.01 16.91
CA VAL A 157 8.51 -25.36 16.33
C VAL A 157 7.11 -25.95 16.16
N ALA A 158 6.24 -25.79 17.17
CA ALA A 158 4.87 -26.26 17.10
C ALA A 158 4.08 -25.55 15.98
N ALA A 159 4.18 -24.22 15.88
CA ALA A 159 3.53 -23.44 14.83
C ALA A 159 4.00 -23.82 13.42
N PHE A 160 5.28 -24.19 13.26
CA PHE A 160 5.82 -24.63 11.97
C PHE A 160 5.12 -25.87 11.40
N GLU A 161 4.63 -26.78 12.25
CA GLU A 161 3.91 -27.98 11.76
C GLU A 161 2.61 -27.64 11.00
N ALA A 162 2.00 -26.47 11.23
CA ALA A 162 0.85 -26.01 10.43
C ALA A 162 1.22 -25.67 8.98
N ILE A 163 2.42 -25.14 8.74
CA ILE A 163 2.83 -24.59 7.43
C ILE A 163 3.97 -25.37 6.77
N LYS A 164 4.44 -26.45 7.40
CA LYS A 164 5.49 -27.34 6.90
C LYS A 164 5.20 -27.88 5.50
N GLY A 165 3.95 -28.22 5.22
CA GLY A 165 3.51 -28.67 3.89
C GLY A 165 3.68 -27.60 2.81
N THR A 166 3.57 -26.32 3.16
CA THR A 166 3.86 -25.20 2.24
C THR A 166 5.36 -25.08 1.99
N ALA A 167 6.20 -25.25 3.02
CA ALA A 167 7.66 -25.23 2.89
C ALA A 167 8.23 -26.42 2.09
N ALA A 168 7.54 -27.57 2.07
CA ALA A 168 7.99 -28.76 1.35
C ALA A 168 7.73 -28.75 -0.17
N ARG A 169 7.05 -27.71 -0.69
CA ARG A 169 6.63 -27.62 -2.09
C ARG A 169 7.82 -27.50 -3.04
N GLU A 170 7.68 -28.10 -4.22
CA GLU A 170 8.63 -27.92 -5.32
C GLU A 170 8.67 -26.46 -5.78
N ASN A 171 9.84 -26.03 -6.26
CA ASN A 171 10.02 -24.68 -6.78
C ASN A 171 9.14 -24.44 -8.02
N LYS A 172 8.88 -23.16 -8.30
CA LYS A 172 8.19 -22.69 -9.49
C LYS A 172 9.06 -21.67 -10.20
N VAL A 173 9.17 -21.80 -11.52
CA VAL A 173 10.07 -20.99 -12.35
C VAL A 173 9.35 -20.57 -13.64
N LEU A 174 9.75 -19.44 -14.22
CA LEU A 174 9.25 -19.02 -15.53
C LEU A 174 9.60 -20.05 -16.60
N THR A 175 8.70 -20.21 -17.57
CA THR A 175 8.99 -20.90 -18.82
C THR A 175 10.02 -20.11 -19.63
N ALA A 176 10.70 -20.75 -20.58
CA ALA A 176 11.75 -20.11 -21.37
C ALA A 176 11.25 -18.91 -22.21
N ASP A 177 9.98 -18.95 -22.64
CA ASP A 177 9.29 -17.85 -23.32
C ASP A 177 8.69 -16.80 -22.36
N ARG A 178 8.78 -17.04 -21.04
CA ARG A 178 8.29 -16.19 -19.95
C ARG A 178 6.78 -15.97 -19.93
N GLN A 179 6.03 -16.74 -20.71
CA GLN A 179 4.57 -16.59 -20.81
C GLN A 179 3.81 -17.36 -19.73
N SER A 180 4.46 -18.30 -19.04
CA SER A 180 3.86 -19.12 -18.00
C SER A 180 4.87 -19.50 -16.93
N ILE A 181 4.41 -20.29 -15.95
CA ILE A 181 5.21 -20.86 -14.87
C ILE A 181 5.24 -22.39 -15.03
N GLN A 182 6.32 -23.03 -14.63
CA GLN A 182 6.48 -24.49 -14.61
C GLN A 182 7.14 -24.97 -13.30
N THR A 183 6.97 -26.26 -12.99
CA THR A 183 7.64 -26.90 -11.85
C THR A 183 9.16 -26.98 -12.07
N GLY A 184 9.92 -26.56 -11.06
CA GLY A 184 11.36 -26.74 -10.96
C GLY A 184 11.76 -27.72 -9.86
N ASP A 185 13.04 -27.71 -9.49
CA ASP A 185 13.58 -28.61 -8.45
C ASP A 185 13.01 -28.32 -7.06
N ASN A 186 12.96 -29.33 -6.19
CA ASN A 186 12.54 -29.14 -4.80
C ASN A 186 13.67 -28.49 -3.98
N PRO A 187 13.45 -27.30 -3.39
CA PRO A 187 14.47 -26.60 -2.59
C PRO A 187 14.67 -27.20 -1.18
N THR A 188 13.83 -28.15 -0.75
CA THR A 188 13.88 -28.80 0.57
C THR A 188 13.85 -27.82 1.75
N LEU A 189 13.05 -26.74 1.64
CA LEU A 189 13.01 -25.67 2.63
C LEU A 189 12.50 -26.17 4.00
N ASP A 190 11.58 -27.14 4.00
CA ASP A 190 11.10 -27.79 5.21
C ASP A 190 12.23 -28.48 6.01
N ILE A 191 13.15 -29.14 5.31
CA ILE A 191 14.34 -29.76 5.90
C ILE A 191 15.29 -28.68 6.42
N GLN A 192 15.55 -27.65 5.62
CA GLN A 192 16.42 -26.53 6.00
C GLN A 192 15.93 -25.84 7.28
N ILE A 193 14.63 -25.57 7.37
CA ILE A 193 13.99 -24.95 8.54
C ILE A 193 14.07 -25.89 9.76
N SER A 194 13.78 -27.18 9.58
CA SER A 194 13.88 -28.17 10.66
C SER A 194 15.30 -28.25 11.24
N MET A 195 16.32 -28.28 10.38
CA MET A 195 17.72 -28.26 10.79
C MET A 195 18.09 -26.94 11.50
N ALA A 196 17.54 -25.80 11.07
CA ALA A 196 17.75 -24.52 11.75
C ALA A 196 17.15 -24.52 13.16
N PHE A 197 15.97 -25.13 13.35
CA PHE A 197 15.39 -25.31 14.68
C PHE A 197 16.25 -26.17 15.61
N GLU A 198 16.84 -27.26 15.09
CA GLU A 198 17.77 -28.12 15.84
C GLU A 198 19.06 -27.37 16.22
N ARG A 199 19.64 -26.62 15.28
CA ARG A 199 20.82 -25.79 15.52
C ARG A 199 20.57 -24.73 16.60
N GLY A 200 19.46 -24.00 16.51
CA GLY A 200 19.08 -23.03 17.53
C GLY A 200 18.83 -23.67 18.90
N ARG A 201 18.23 -24.86 18.94
CA ARG A 201 18.09 -25.62 20.20
C ARG A 201 19.43 -25.86 20.88
N ASN A 202 20.44 -26.23 20.10
CA ASN A 202 21.78 -26.47 20.64
C ASN A 202 22.41 -25.19 21.17
N ALA A 203 22.26 -24.06 20.46
CA ALA A 203 22.77 -22.76 20.87
C ALA A 203 22.09 -22.22 22.15
N LEU A 204 20.81 -22.54 22.39
CA LEU A 204 20.10 -22.16 23.62
C LEU A 204 20.70 -22.77 24.90
N ASN A 205 21.57 -23.77 24.78
CA ASN A 205 22.32 -24.30 25.92
C ASN A 205 23.40 -23.33 26.44
N LYS A 206 23.69 -22.24 25.72
CA LYS A 206 24.59 -21.15 26.14
C LYS A 206 26.00 -21.65 26.54
N GLN A 207 26.52 -22.64 25.82
CA GLN A 207 27.84 -23.21 26.08
C GLN A 207 28.97 -22.23 25.71
N ASN A 208 28.76 -21.44 24.66
CA ASN A 208 29.63 -20.35 24.25
C ASN A 208 28.77 -19.14 23.88
N LEU A 209 28.45 -18.31 24.89
CA LEU A 209 27.49 -17.20 24.78
C LEU A 209 27.66 -16.33 23.52
N ALA A 210 28.89 -15.99 23.14
CA ALA A 210 29.14 -15.13 21.98
C ALA A 210 28.82 -15.86 20.66
N GLU A 211 29.28 -17.10 20.50
CA GLU A 211 29.03 -17.90 19.30
C GLU A 211 27.57 -18.35 19.22
N ASP A 212 26.98 -18.74 20.35
CA ASP A 212 25.59 -19.18 20.43
C ASP A 212 24.64 -18.04 20.08
N LYS A 213 24.93 -16.80 20.49
CA LYS A 213 24.12 -15.63 20.11
C LYS A 213 24.19 -15.34 18.60
N ILE A 214 25.38 -15.47 18.00
CA ILE A 214 25.57 -15.35 16.55
C ILE A 214 24.76 -16.45 15.85
N GLU A 215 24.88 -17.68 16.32
CA GLU A 215 24.14 -18.82 15.77
C GLU A 215 22.63 -18.63 15.85
N ILE A 216 22.08 -18.18 16.99
CA ILE A 216 20.65 -17.85 17.14
C ILE A 216 20.22 -16.79 16.13
N SER A 217 21.03 -15.75 15.92
CA SER A 217 20.75 -14.70 14.95
C SER A 217 20.72 -15.27 13.52
N ILE A 218 21.69 -16.13 13.16
CA ILE A 218 21.76 -16.79 11.85
C ILE A 218 20.57 -17.74 11.62
N VAL A 219 20.29 -18.65 12.56
CA VAL A 219 19.22 -19.64 12.37
C VAL A 219 17.84 -18.98 12.33
N ARG A 220 17.65 -17.86 13.04
CA ARG A 220 16.44 -17.03 12.90
C ARG A 220 16.24 -16.59 11.45
N GLN A 221 17.30 -16.11 10.79
CA GLN A 221 17.19 -15.65 9.41
C GLN A 221 16.98 -16.80 8.44
N ILE A 222 17.63 -17.96 8.66
CA ILE A 222 17.36 -19.17 7.88
C ILE A 222 15.88 -19.54 7.97
N ILE A 223 15.29 -19.58 9.16
CA ILE A 223 13.86 -19.89 9.34
C ILE A 223 12.99 -18.85 8.61
N ARG A 224 13.21 -17.56 8.90
CA ARG A 224 12.39 -16.46 8.37
C ARG A 224 12.42 -16.39 6.84
N LEU A 225 13.60 -16.45 6.23
CA LEU A 225 13.77 -16.23 4.80
C LEU A 225 13.51 -17.50 3.98
N SER A 226 13.72 -18.69 4.54
CA SER A 226 13.23 -19.93 3.91
C SER A 226 11.71 -19.99 3.90
N LEU A 227 11.03 -19.50 4.93
CA LEU A 227 9.57 -19.34 4.91
C LEU A 227 9.12 -18.29 3.88
N ALA A 228 9.76 -17.12 3.83
CA ALA A 228 9.45 -16.11 2.81
C ALA A 228 9.58 -16.69 1.39
N ARG A 229 10.64 -17.47 1.14
CA ARG A 229 10.83 -18.18 -0.15
C ARG A 229 9.75 -19.22 -0.41
N ALA A 230 9.28 -19.95 0.62
CA ALA A 230 8.18 -20.90 0.46
C ALA A 230 6.88 -20.21 0.00
N TYR A 231 6.59 -19.02 0.53
CA TYR A 231 5.43 -18.24 0.12
C TYR A 231 5.60 -17.57 -1.24
N TYR A 232 6.81 -17.14 -1.61
CA TYR A 232 7.13 -16.76 -2.99
C TYR A 232 6.82 -17.90 -3.98
N ILE A 233 7.22 -19.13 -3.66
CA ILE A 233 6.86 -20.31 -4.47
C ILE A 233 5.34 -20.52 -4.51
N GLY A 234 4.65 -20.26 -3.39
CA GLY A 234 3.19 -20.22 -3.31
C GLY A 234 2.59 -19.26 -4.33
N VAL A 235 3.02 -17.99 -4.33
CA VAL A 235 2.56 -16.98 -5.29
C VAL A 235 2.73 -17.45 -6.73
N LEU A 236 3.91 -17.96 -7.10
CA LEU A 236 4.16 -18.42 -8.47
C LEU A 236 3.32 -19.64 -8.86
N ARG A 237 3.06 -20.55 -7.92
CA ARG A 237 2.18 -21.70 -8.13
C ARG A 237 0.75 -21.24 -8.44
N GLU A 238 0.28 -20.18 -7.78
CA GLU A 238 -1.05 -19.67 -8.06
C GLU A 238 -1.10 -18.91 -9.40
N VAL A 239 -0.04 -18.18 -9.78
CA VAL A 239 0.08 -17.59 -11.13
C VAL A 239 0.01 -18.65 -12.22
N GLU A 240 0.69 -19.80 -12.05
CA GLU A 240 0.55 -20.97 -12.93
C GLU A 240 -0.91 -21.44 -13.04
N GLY A 241 -1.58 -21.56 -11.89
CA GLY A 241 -2.98 -21.96 -11.81
C GLY A 241 -3.92 -21.00 -12.55
N ILE A 242 -3.71 -19.69 -12.40
CA ILE A 242 -4.49 -18.67 -13.13
C ILE A 242 -4.26 -18.81 -14.64
N ILE A 243 -3.01 -18.81 -15.10
CA ILE A 243 -2.69 -18.82 -16.53
C ILE A 243 -3.17 -20.10 -17.22
N SER A 244 -3.07 -21.25 -16.53
CA SER A 244 -3.52 -22.54 -17.08
C SER A 244 -5.04 -22.69 -17.16
N ASN A 245 -5.78 -21.98 -16.30
CA ASN A 245 -7.23 -22.08 -16.19
C ASN A 245 -8.02 -20.89 -16.77
N ARG A 246 -7.44 -19.69 -16.92
CA ARG A 246 -8.16 -18.46 -17.35
C ARG A 246 -8.91 -18.56 -18.69
N ASN A 247 -8.60 -19.56 -19.52
CA ASN A 247 -9.30 -19.80 -20.80
C ASN A 247 -10.13 -21.11 -20.80
N ARG A 248 -10.14 -21.86 -19.70
CA ARG A 248 -10.71 -23.22 -19.59
C ARG A 248 -11.73 -23.33 -18.47
N ASP A 249 -11.39 -22.79 -17.31
CA ASP A 249 -12.20 -22.78 -16.10
C ASP A 249 -11.98 -21.46 -15.36
N ILE A 250 -12.91 -20.51 -15.59
CA ILE A 250 -12.83 -19.18 -14.97
C ILE A 250 -13.03 -19.28 -13.46
N ALA A 251 -13.83 -20.22 -12.96
CA ALA A 251 -14.05 -20.38 -11.53
C ALA A 251 -12.77 -20.84 -10.84
N GLU A 252 -12.10 -21.86 -11.39
CA GLU A 252 -10.80 -22.30 -10.89
C GLU A 252 -9.74 -21.20 -11.02
N ALA A 253 -9.71 -20.44 -12.12
CA ALA A 253 -8.80 -19.32 -12.28
C ALA A 253 -8.99 -18.24 -11.21
N ARG A 254 -10.25 -17.90 -10.87
CA ARG A 254 -10.58 -16.96 -9.79
C ARG A 254 -10.19 -17.50 -8.41
N GLU A 255 -10.38 -18.80 -8.16
CA GLU A 255 -9.90 -19.45 -6.93
C GLU A 255 -8.39 -19.29 -6.79
N LYS A 256 -7.63 -19.60 -7.85
CA LYS A 256 -6.16 -19.45 -7.86
C LYS A 256 -5.74 -17.99 -7.73
N GLN A 257 -6.46 -17.06 -8.35
CA GLN A 257 -6.21 -15.63 -8.20
C GLN A 257 -6.34 -15.19 -6.74
N LYS A 258 -7.42 -15.61 -6.05
CA LYS A 258 -7.64 -15.32 -4.63
C LYS A 258 -6.60 -16.00 -3.74
N GLU A 259 -6.18 -17.23 -4.03
CA GLU A 259 -5.06 -17.88 -3.31
C GLU A 259 -3.75 -17.11 -3.49
N GLY A 260 -3.47 -16.65 -4.72
CA GLY A 260 -2.28 -15.87 -5.06
C GLY A 260 -2.23 -14.52 -4.33
N GLU A 261 -3.36 -13.82 -4.27
CA GLU A 261 -3.53 -12.59 -3.49
C GLU A 261 -3.12 -12.80 -2.03
N ASN A 262 -3.68 -13.83 -1.38
CA ASN A 262 -3.44 -14.07 0.04
C ASN A 262 -2.02 -14.58 0.33
N PHE A 263 -1.43 -15.38 -0.56
CA PHE A 263 -0.01 -15.74 -0.42
C PHE A 263 0.91 -14.54 -0.62
N TYR A 264 0.58 -13.64 -1.54
CA TYR A 264 1.36 -12.43 -1.77
C TYR A 264 1.35 -11.53 -0.53
N ARG A 265 0.21 -11.35 0.13
CA ARG A 265 0.09 -10.58 1.39
C ARG A 265 1.07 -11.04 2.49
N ILE A 266 1.43 -12.32 2.54
CA ILE A 266 2.39 -12.85 3.54
C ILE A 266 3.82 -12.34 3.28
N ILE A 267 4.15 -12.08 2.02
CA ILE A 267 5.49 -11.64 1.60
C ILE A 267 5.54 -10.19 1.12
N GLU A 268 4.41 -9.47 1.15
CA GLU A 268 4.26 -8.13 0.59
C GLU A 268 5.33 -7.17 1.12
N ASP A 269 5.54 -7.13 2.43
CA ASP A 269 6.53 -6.27 3.08
C ASP A 269 7.97 -6.50 2.59
N PHE A 270 8.29 -7.72 2.14
CA PHE A 270 9.62 -8.00 1.57
C PHE A 270 9.82 -7.29 0.24
N ILE A 271 8.74 -7.06 -0.50
CA ILE A 271 8.73 -6.41 -1.82
C ILE A 271 8.55 -4.91 -1.68
N THR A 272 7.52 -4.47 -0.95
CA THR A 272 7.06 -3.08 -0.91
C THR A 272 8.13 -2.09 -0.46
N ARG A 273 9.01 -2.51 0.47
CA ARG A 273 10.10 -1.65 0.97
C ARG A 273 11.04 -1.16 -0.14
N GLU A 274 11.38 -2.03 -1.08
CA GLU A 274 12.36 -1.74 -2.14
C GLU A 274 11.69 -1.61 -3.53
N ASN A 275 10.40 -1.96 -3.63
CA ASN A 275 9.63 -1.96 -4.86
C ASN A 275 8.12 -1.74 -4.62
N ALA A 276 7.76 -0.62 -3.97
CA ALA A 276 6.36 -0.30 -3.63
C ALA A 276 5.43 -0.26 -4.85
N MET A 277 5.86 0.33 -5.96
CA MET A 277 5.06 0.37 -7.18
C MET A 277 4.89 -1.02 -7.82
N GLY A 278 5.94 -1.85 -7.86
CA GLY A 278 5.80 -3.24 -8.30
C GLY A 278 4.87 -4.05 -7.40
N SER A 279 4.84 -3.76 -6.10
CA SER A 279 3.86 -4.35 -5.18
C SER A 279 2.41 -3.97 -5.53
N GLU A 280 2.15 -2.70 -5.81
CA GLU A 280 0.82 -2.25 -6.25
C GLU A 280 0.41 -2.91 -7.57
N LEU A 281 1.35 -3.13 -8.49
CA LEU A 281 1.08 -3.85 -9.74
C LEU A 281 0.71 -5.31 -9.50
N ILE A 282 1.47 -6.03 -8.67
CA ILE A 282 1.19 -7.43 -8.33
C ILE A 282 -0.21 -7.54 -7.70
N LYS A 283 -0.57 -6.63 -6.78
CA LYS A 283 -1.90 -6.59 -6.18
C LYS A 283 -2.98 -6.35 -7.23
N ALA A 284 -2.79 -5.38 -8.13
CA ALA A 284 -3.74 -5.10 -9.20
C ALA A 284 -4.01 -6.31 -10.10
N GLN A 285 -2.99 -7.15 -10.38
CA GLN A 285 -3.18 -8.39 -11.13
C GLN A 285 -3.91 -9.47 -10.32
N PHE A 286 -3.72 -9.55 -8.99
CA PHE A 286 -4.42 -10.52 -8.14
C PHE A 286 -5.85 -10.11 -7.75
N THR A 287 -6.26 -8.86 -7.93
CA THR A 287 -7.63 -8.40 -7.66
C THR A 287 -8.41 -7.97 -8.90
N GLY A 288 -7.73 -7.90 -10.06
CA GLY A 288 -8.29 -7.45 -11.33
C GLY A 288 -8.78 -8.60 -12.23
N ASP A 289 -8.81 -8.35 -13.54
CA ASP A 289 -9.22 -9.34 -14.53
C ASP A 289 -8.17 -10.47 -14.66
N VAL A 290 -8.60 -11.72 -14.49
CA VAL A 290 -7.76 -12.93 -14.65
C VAL A 290 -7.10 -13.01 -16.04
N ALA A 291 -7.69 -12.40 -17.06
CA ALA A 291 -7.13 -12.33 -18.40
C ALA A 291 -5.83 -11.51 -18.46
N GLN A 292 -5.68 -10.52 -17.56
CA GLN A 292 -4.57 -9.55 -17.53
C GLN A 292 -3.40 -9.99 -16.64
N VAL A 293 -3.47 -11.20 -16.06
CA VAL A 293 -2.37 -11.74 -15.26
C VAL A 293 -1.19 -12.14 -16.15
N GLU A 294 -0.02 -11.57 -15.88
CA GLU A 294 1.22 -11.76 -16.64
C GLU A 294 2.35 -12.31 -15.75
N ALA A 295 2.78 -13.54 -16.05
CA ALA A 295 3.82 -14.23 -15.28
C ALA A 295 5.16 -13.46 -15.26
N ASP A 296 5.62 -12.99 -16.42
CA ASP A 296 6.90 -12.27 -16.54
C ASP A 296 6.94 -11.01 -15.68
N GLN A 297 5.84 -10.25 -15.67
CA GLN A 297 5.74 -9.00 -14.93
C GLN A 297 5.71 -9.26 -13.42
N ILE A 298 4.88 -10.20 -12.94
CA ILE A 298 4.83 -10.57 -11.52
C ILE A 298 6.20 -11.05 -11.03
N VAL A 299 6.86 -11.96 -11.77
CA VAL A 299 8.18 -12.49 -11.39
C VAL A 299 9.24 -11.39 -11.43
N SER A 300 9.18 -10.48 -12.40
CA SER A 300 10.10 -9.35 -12.49
C SER A 300 9.97 -8.40 -11.31
N GLU A 301 8.75 -8.06 -10.89
CA GLU A 301 8.53 -7.17 -9.76
C GLU A 301 8.87 -7.81 -8.40
N LEU A 302 8.58 -9.11 -8.24
CA LEU A 302 9.04 -9.88 -7.07
C LEU A 302 10.57 -9.89 -7.02
N SER A 303 11.22 -10.18 -8.15
CA SER A 303 12.68 -10.26 -8.24
C SER A 303 13.33 -8.90 -7.94
N LYS A 304 12.79 -7.81 -8.49
CA LYS A 304 13.25 -6.44 -8.18
C LYS A 304 13.19 -6.13 -6.69
N GLY A 305 12.09 -6.49 -6.01
CA GLY A 305 11.97 -6.35 -4.57
C GLY A 305 13.07 -7.11 -3.80
N PHE A 306 13.29 -8.38 -4.13
CA PHE A 306 14.32 -9.20 -3.50
C PHE A 306 15.76 -8.77 -3.85
N ILE A 307 16.02 -8.25 -5.05
CA ILE A 307 17.31 -7.66 -5.42
C ILE A 307 17.62 -6.46 -4.52
N GLY A 308 16.63 -5.59 -4.29
CA GLY A 308 16.75 -4.48 -3.35
C GLY A 308 17.12 -4.94 -1.94
N ARG A 309 16.49 -6.03 -1.47
CA ARG A 309 16.84 -6.66 -0.17
C ARG A 309 18.29 -7.14 -0.15
N VAL A 310 18.76 -7.84 -1.18
CA VAL A 310 20.17 -8.27 -1.26
C VAL A 310 21.10 -7.07 -1.18
N ARG A 311 20.85 -5.99 -1.93
CA ARG A 311 21.68 -4.77 -1.90
C ARG A 311 21.72 -4.13 -0.51
N ALA A 312 20.58 -4.05 0.16
CA ALA A 312 20.51 -3.54 1.53
C ALA A 312 21.41 -4.35 2.49
N GLU A 313 21.42 -5.68 2.35
CA GLU A 313 22.31 -6.53 3.16
C GLU A 313 23.79 -6.41 2.78
N LEU A 314 24.12 -6.18 1.51
CA LEU A 314 25.50 -5.87 1.10
C LEU A 314 25.96 -4.55 1.76
N THR A 315 25.13 -3.51 1.78
CA THR A 315 25.43 -2.24 2.48
C THR A 315 25.54 -2.44 3.99
N ALA A 316 24.65 -3.23 4.60
CA ALA A 316 24.73 -3.53 6.03
C ALA A 316 26.00 -4.33 6.39
N ASN A 317 26.46 -5.19 5.49
CA ASN A 317 27.73 -5.90 5.64
C ASN A 317 28.91 -4.93 5.64
N GLU A 318 28.95 -4.00 4.69
CA GLU A 318 29.99 -2.96 4.62
C GLU A 318 30.08 -2.17 5.93
N ALA A 319 28.94 -1.83 6.53
CA ALA A 319 28.88 -1.12 7.80
C ALA A 319 29.34 -1.98 9.00
N SER A 320 29.32 -3.31 8.91
CA SER A 320 29.55 -4.23 10.04
C SER A 320 30.88 -4.97 9.99
N ILE A 321 31.49 -5.11 8.81
CA ILE A 321 32.65 -5.99 8.54
C ILE A 321 33.91 -5.60 9.33
N VAL A 322 33.98 -4.38 9.87
CA VAL A 322 35.17 -3.88 10.57
C VAL A 322 35.14 -4.18 12.07
N ASP A 323 33.98 -4.17 12.71
CA ASP A 323 33.86 -4.17 14.17
C ASP A 323 32.81 -5.13 14.74
N ASN A 324 31.91 -5.67 13.92
CA ASN A 324 30.82 -6.54 14.38
C ASN A 324 30.71 -7.82 13.55
N ARG A 325 31.54 -8.82 13.89
CA ARG A 325 31.56 -10.14 13.24
C ARG A 325 30.19 -10.81 13.20
N GLY A 326 29.43 -10.74 14.30
CA GLY A 326 28.10 -11.35 14.39
C GLY A 326 27.13 -10.74 13.40
N ARG A 327 27.05 -9.41 13.34
CA ARG A 327 26.19 -8.72 12.37
C ARG A 327 26.68 -8.92 10.94
N ALA A 328 27.99 -8.87 10.68
CA ALA A 328 28.56 -9.09 9.35
C ALA A 328 28.21 -10.49 8.80
N LEU A 329 28.28 -11.52 9.64
CA LEU A 329 27.85 -12.88 9.31
C LEU A 329 26.35 -12.99 9.07
N GLU A 330 25.54 -12.40 9.94
CA GLU A 330 24.08 -12.41 9.82
C GLU A 330 23.62 -11.84 8.48
N VAL A 331 24.08 -10.64 8.12
CA VAL A 331 23.67 -9.98 6.87
C VAL A 331 24.24 -10.67 5.61
N ALA A 332 25.42 -11.29 5.72
CA ALA A 332 25.94 -12.10 4.61
C ALA A 332 25.09 -13.35 4.38
N GLU A 333 24.55 -13.97 5.44
CA GLU A 333 23.58 -15.06 5.32
C GLU A 333 22.24 -14.56 4.75
N GLU A 334 21.73 -13.41 5.23
CA GLU A 334 20.50 -12.79 4.71
C GLU A 334 20.62 -12.54 3.19
N ALA A 335 21.76 -12.02 2.72
CA ALA A 335 22.02 -11.80 1.30
C ALA A 335 21.93 -13.10 0.46
N ILE A 336 22.49 -14.22 0.96
CA ILE A 336 22.38 -15.54 0.30
C ILE A 336 20.91 -15.99 0.25
N LEU A 337 20.21 -15.91 1.38
CA LEU A 337 18.84 -16.41 1.50
C LEU A 337 17.87 -15.62 0.62
N TYR A 338 18.00 -14.29 0.56
CA TYR A 338 17.22 -13.47 -0.39
C TYR A 338 17.55 -13.81 -1.83
N ALA A 339 18.84 -13.92 -2.19
CA ALA A 339 19.26 -14.21 -3.56
C ALA A 339 18.68 -15.54 -4.07
N ASN A 340 18.65 -16.57 -3.21
CA ASN A 340 18.10 -17.89 -3.52
C ASN A 340 16.64 -17.87 -4.01
N THR A 341 15.90 -16.78 -3.77
CA THR A 341 14.51 -16.61 -4.23
C THR A 341 14.43 -16.40 -5.74
N PHE A 342 15.40 -15.69 -6.34
CA PHE A 342 15.37 -15.30 -7.76
C PHE A 342 16.46 -15.95 -8.63
N LEU A 343 17.36 -16.79 -8.07
CA LEU A 343 18.46 -17.39 -8.84
C LEU A 343 18.02 -18.15 -10.10
N ALA A 344 16.85 -18.78 -10.07
CA ALA A 344 16.32 -19.49 -11.24
C ALA A 344 15.92 -18.54 -12.38
N ASP A 345 15.32 -17.38 -12.05
CA ASP A 345 15.00 -16.37 -13.06
C ASP A 345 16.26 -15.62 -13.52
N LEU A 346 17.22 -15.37 -12.62
CA LEU A 346 18.53 -14.83 -12.99
C LEU A 346 19.25 -15.70 -14.02
N GLU A 347 19.28 -17.03 -13.81
CA GLU A 347 19.87 -17.97 -14.77
C GLU A 347 19.11 -17.97 -16.10
N LEU A 348 17.78 -17.84 -16.07
CA LEU A 348 16.96 -17.78 -17.27
C LEU A 348 17.23 -16.53 -18.11
N ARG A 349 17.44 -15.37 -17.46
CA ARG A 349 17.60 -14.08 -18.15
C ARG A 349 19.03 -13.77 -18.55
N LEU A 350 19.99 -14.18 -17.72
CA LEU A 350 21.41 -14.02 -17.99
C LEU A 350 21.98 -15.35 -18.51
N ASP A 351 22.48 -16.18 -17.59
CA ASP A 351 22.99 -17.53 -17.85
C ASP A 351 23.40 -18.22 -16.53
N SER A 352 23.77 -19.50 -16.63
CA SER A 352 24.26 -20.31 -15.52
C SER A 352 25.60 -19.81 -14.96
N ALA A 353 26.43 -19.17 -15.78
CA ALA A 353 27.71 -18.61 -15.34
C ALA A 353 27.51 -17.42 -14.39
N SER A 354 26.53 -16.56 -14.68
CA SER A 354 26.14 -15.42 -13.84
C SER A 354 25.56 -15.90 -12.52
N ARG A 355 24.70 -16.94 -12.54
CA ARG A 355 24.19 -17.59 -11.33
C ARG A 355 25.31 -18.10 -10.43
N VAL A 356 26.22 -18.92 -10.98
CA VAL A 356 27.35 -19.49 -10.21
C VAL A 356 28.28 -18.39 -9.68
N SER A 357 28.47 -17.32 -10.44
CA SER A 357 29.29 -16.18 -10.02
C SER A 357 28.66 -15.43 -8.84
N LEU A 358 27.34 -15.24 -8.83
CA LEU A 358 26.63 -14.63 -7.70
C LEU A 358 26.69 -15.53 -6.46
N GLU A 359 26.40 -16.83 -6.61
CA GLU A 359 26.51 -17.80 -5.52
C GLU A 359 27.93 -17.81 -4.92
N THR A 360 28.97 -17.77 -5.77
CA THR A 360 30.37 -17.73 -5.35
C THR A 360 30.70 -16.43 -4.62
N ALA A 361 30.24 -15.28 -5.13
CA ALA A 361 30.46 -13.99 -4.49
C ALA A 361 29.80 -13.94 -3.10
N LEU A 362 28.55 -14.37 -2.96
CA LEU A 362 27.85 -14.33 -1.68
C LEU A 362 28.42 -15.33 -0.66
N ASN A 363 28.85 -16.52 -1.10
CA ASN A 363 29.57 -17.45 -0.23
C ASN A 363 30.94 -16.89 0.21
N SER A 364 31.65 -16.19 -0.69
CA SER A 364 32.91 -15.50 -0.35
C SER A 364 32.68 -14.37 0.64
N LEU A 365 31.56 -13.63 0.51
CA LEU A 365 31.14 -12.60 1.46
C LEU A 365 30.93 -13.18 2.86
N LYS A 366 30.20 -14.31 2.96
CA LYS A 366 29.96 -14.99 4.23
C LYS A 366 31.26 -15.49 4.88
N ALA A 367 32.16 -16.11 4.10
CA ALA A 367 33.46 -16.55 4.60
C ALA A 367 34.31 -15.36 5.08
N ALA A 368 34.40 -14.29 4.28
CA ALA A 368 35.11 -13.08 4.66
C ALA A 368 34.50 -12.41 5.91
N SER A 369 33.19 -12.49 6.08
CA SER A 369 32.50 -11.97 7.27
C SER A 369 32.82 -12.78 8.52
N ASN A 370 33.02 -14.09 8.40
CA ASN A 370 33.50 -14.92 9.50
C ASN A 370 34.91 -14.52 9.93
N ASP A 371 35.77 -14.27 8.94
CA ASP A 371 37.19 -14.01 9.15
C ASP A 371 37.50 -12.52 9.37
N MET A 372 36.48 -11.66 9.30
CA MET A 372 36.58 -10.20 9.34
C MET A 372 37.52 -9.61 8.27
N ASP A 373 37.54 -10.22 7.09
CA ASP A 373 38.35 -9.77 5.96
C ASP A 373 37.58 -8.74 5.11
N ALA A 374 37.78 -7.47 5.45
CA ALA A 374 37.13 -6.35 4.75
C ALA A 374 37.46 -6.26 3.26
N ALA A 375 38.66 -6.68 2.84
CA ALA A 375 39.09 -6.59 1.45
C ALA A 375 38.41 -7.64 0.57
N ILE A 376 38.35 -8.89 1.05
CA ILE A 376 37.61 -9.96 0.34
C ILE A 376 36.11 -9.66 0.35
N ALA A 377 35.57 -9.20 1.49
CA ALA A 377 34.17 -8.84 1.58
C ALA A 377 33.80 -7.73 0.59
N GLU A 378 34.63 -6.68 0.44
CA GLU A 378 34.36 -5.63 -0.55
C GLU A 378 34.39 -6.14 -2.00
N GLN A 379 35.37 -6.98 -2.33
CA GLN A 379 35.43 -7.59 -3.67
C GLN A 379 34.18 -8.43 -3.95
N ALA A 380 33.73 -9.23 -2.97
CA ALA A 380 32.51 -10.02 -3.07
C ALA A 380 31.26 -9.14 -3.26
N ARG A 381 31.13 -8.04 -2.49
CA ARG A 381 30.00 -7.09 -2.62
C ARG A 381 29.96 -6.44 -4.01
N ARG A 382 31.11 -6.02 -4.54
CA ARG A 382 31.21 -5.43 -5.89
C ARG A 382 30.75 -6.42 -6.97
N THR A 383 31.31 -7.64 -6.95
CA THR A 383 30.92 -8.69 -7.91
C THR A 383 29.44 -9.03 -7.83
N ALA A 384 28.88 -9.16 -6.61
CA ALA A 384 27.45 -9.39 -6.45
C ALA A 384 26.63 -8.21 -7.00
N THR A 385 27.01 -6.97 -6.69
CA THR A 385 26.31 -5.76 -7.16
C THR A 385 26.30 -5.66 -8.68
N ASP A 386 27.43 -5.92 -9.35
CA ASP A 386 27.54 -5.87 -10.81
C ASP A 386 26.61 -6.89 -11.48
N ILE A 387 26.53 -8.12 -10.95
CA ILE A 387 25.63 -9.16 -11.48
C ILE A 387 24.17 -8.78 -11.26
N LEU A 388 23.83 -8.27 -10.06
CA LEU A 388 22.47 -7.85 -9.75
C LEU A 388 22.00 -6.67 -10.62
N LEU A 389 22.90 -5.74 -10.96
CA LEU A 389 22.61 -4.65 -11.90
C LEU A 389 22.35 -5.19 -13.31
N ALA A 390 23.17 -6.12 -13.79
CA ALA A 390 22.96 -6.74 -15.10
C ALA A 390 21.63 -7.51 -15.16
N TYR A 391 21.29 -8.23 -14.09
CA TYR A 391 20.02 -8.95 -13.99
C TYR A 391 18.83 -8.00 -13.94
N GLU A 392 18.87 -6.94 -13.12
CA GLU A 392 17.79 -5.96 -13.00
C GLU A 392 17.44 -5.29 -14.34
N GLN A 393 18.44 -5.03 -15.19
CA GLN A 393 18.23 -4.47 -16.55
C GLN A 393 17.46 -5.38 -17.50
N THR A 394 17.28 -6.66 -17.16
CA THR A 394 16.54 -7.65 -17.97
C THR A 394 15.10 -7.88 -17.48
N LEU A 395 14.72 -7.26 -16.36
CA LEU A 395 13.41 -7.43 -15.76
C LEU A 395 12.36 -6.62 -16.52
N ASN A 396 11.16 -7.19 -16.66
CA ASN A 396 9.98 -6.49 -17.18
C ASN A 396 9.26 -5.81 -16.01
N VAL A 397 9.81 -4.67 -15.59
CA VAL A 397 9.28 -3.89 -14.47
C VAL A 397 8.43 -2.75 -15.00
N ALA A 398 7.33 -2.45 -14.32
CA ALA A 398 6.62 -1.22 -14.51
C ALA A 398 7.57 -0.06 -14.22
N ASP A 399 7.67 0.89 -15.14
CA ASP A 399 8.23 2.21 -14.88
C ASP A 399 7.56 3.19 -15.84
N TYR A 400 7.40 4.43 -15.40
CA TYR A 400 6.83 5.44 -16.27
C TYR A 400 7.93 6.07 -17.13
N GLU A 401 7.97 5.71 -18.40
CA GLU A 401 8.87 6.33 -19.37
C GLU A 401 8.20 7.55 -20.02
N GLN A 402 8.72 8.75 -19.81
CA GLN A 402 8.31 9.93 -20.59
C GLN A 402 8.83 9.79 -22.03
N THR A 403 7.93 9.86 -23.00
CA THR A 403 8.27 9.71 -24.44
C THR A 403 8.22 11.04 -25.18
N GLN A 404 7.59 12.05 -24.60
CA GLN A 404 7.44 13.40 -25.12
C GLN A 404 8.20 14.41 -24.24
N ASN A 405 8.72 15.47 -24.86
CA ASN A 405 9.43 16.54 -24.15
C ASN A 405 8.44 17.55 -23.54
N THR A 406 8.59 17.86 -22.25
CA THR A 406 7.67 18.71 -21.47
C THR A 406 8.30 19.99 -20.91
N PRO A 407 9.11 20.73 -21.68
CA PRO A 407 10.09 21.67 -21.13
C PRO A 407 9.47 22.83 -20.35
N PHE A 408 8.26 23.27 -20.70
CA PHE A 408 7.54 24.31 -19.97
C PHE A 408 7.16 23.86 -18.55
N VAL A 409 6.66 22.63 -18.40
CA VAL A 409 6.28 22.08 -17.08
C VAL A 409 7.53 21.70 -16.30
N ASP A 410 8.54 21.11 -16.94
CA ASP A 410 9.80 20.71 -16.30
C ASP A 410 10.56 21.92 -15.73
N ALA A 411 10.58 23.03 -16.46
CA ALA A 411 11.13 24.30 -15.98
C ALA A 411 10.36 24.82 -14.76
N ALA A 412 9.03 24.79 -14.79
CA ALA A 412 8.20 25.19 -13.66
C ALA A 412 8.45 24.32 -12.41
N VAL A 413 8.56 22.99 -12.57
CA VAL A 413 8.89 22.04 -11.49
C VAL A 413 10.27 22.36 -10.90
N THR A 414 11.27 22.63 -11.75
CA THR A 414 12.62 22.98 -11.32
C THR A 414 12.63 24.29 -10.51
N SER A 415 11.90 25.31 -10.98
CA SER A 415 11.71 26.56 -10.24
C SER A 415 11.05 26.34 -8.88
N PHE A 416 10.03 25.48 -8.80
CA PHE A 416 9.37 25.15 -7.53
C PHE A 416 10.31 24.45 -6.55
N GLN A 417 11.11 23.49 -7.02
CA GLN A 417 12.13 22.81 -6.19
C GLN A 417 13.20 23.80 -5.69
N THR A 418 13.58 24.77 -6.54
CA THR A 418 14.50 25.85 -6.18
C THR A 418 13.91 26.72 -5.07
N ILE A 419 12.67 27.18 -5.22
CA ILE A 419 11.94 27.94 -4.17
C ILE A 419 11.84 27.12 -2.88
N GLY A 420 11.58 25.82 -2.98
CA GLY A 420 11.54 24.91 -1.83
C GLY A 420 12.85 24.87 -1.03
N SER A 421 14.00 25.05 -1.71
CA SER A 421 15.31 25.16 -1.05
C SER A 421 15.54 26.56 -0.48
N LEU A 422 15.21 27.61 -1.25
CA LEU A 422 15.40 29.01 -0.85
C LEU A 422 14.58 29.38 0.39
N ARG A 423 13.33 28.93 0.48
CA ARG A 423 12.43 29.25 1.59
C ARG A 423 12.86 28.68 2.95
N ARG A 424 13.82 27.75 2.96
CA ARG A 424 14.39 27.13 4.19
C ARG A 424 15.69 27.79 4.64
N GLN A 425 16.18 28.81 3.93
CA GLN A 425 17.40 29.52 4.28
C GLN A 425 17.18 30.50 5.45
N SER A 426 18.26 30.84 6.15
CA SER A 426 18.25 31.83 7.22
C SER A 426 19.38 32.84 7.01
N PRO A 427 19.09 34.10 6.61
CA PRO A 427 17.76 34.64 6.31
C PRO A 427 17.16 34.08 5.01
N VAL A 428 15.84 34.18 4.86
CA VAL A 428 15.14 33.85 3.61
C VAL A 428 15.34 34.96 2.59
N ASP A 429 15.86 34.64 1.40
CA ASP A 429 16.12 35.60 0.33
C ASP A 429 14.87 35.77 -0.57
N ALA A 430 14.12 36.85 -0.33
CA ALA A 430 12.91 37.18 -1.10
C ALA A 430 13.21 37.45 -2.59
N GLN A 431 14.36 38.04 -2.92
CA GLN A 431 14.70 38.35 -4.31
C GLN A 431 15.04 37.07 -5.06
N ALA A 432 15.81 36.16 -4.45
CA ALA A 432 16.07 34.86 -5.05
C ALA A 432 14.79 34.04 -5.27
N ILE A 433 13.82 34.12 -4.33
CA ILE A 433 12.50 33.48 -4.51
C ILE A 433 11.73 34.12 -5.67
N MET A 434 11.72 35.46 -5.78
CA MET A 434 11.08 36.17 -6.88
C MET A 434 11.70 35.79 -8.24
N ASP A 435 13.02 35.73 -8.31
CA ASP A 435 13.75 35.38 -9.51
C ASP A 435 13.45 33.94 -9.94
N ALA A 436 13.36 33.00 -8.99
CA ALA A 436 12.98 31.61 -9.26
C ALA A 436 11.50 31.46 -9.65
N TYR A 437 10.61 32.29 -9.10
CA TYR A 437 9.18 32.27 -9.42
C TYR A 437 8.89 32.86 -10.82
N THR A 438 9.63 33.90 -11.21
CA THR A 438 9.48 34.57 -12.50
C THR A 438 9.84 33.63 -13.65
N GLY A 439 9.04 33.62 -14.71
CA GLY A 439 9.25 32.74 -15.87
C GLY A 439 8.11 31.75 -16.07
N GLU A 440 8.44 30.49 -16.37
CA GLU A 440 7.51 29.42 -16.67
C GLU A 440 6.60 29.10 -15.47
N LEU A 441 7.11 29.14 -14.23
CA LEU A 441 6.31 28.87 -13.03
C LEU A 441 5.22 29.92 -12.81
N GLN A 442 5.56 31.20 -12.93
CA GLN A 442 4.56 32.27 -12.88
C GLN A 442 3.56 32.20 -14.03
N GLN A 443 4.03 31.91 -15.26
CA GLN A 443 3.14 31.76 -16.41
C GLN A 443 2.16 30.60 -16.22
N LEU A 444 2.63 29.46 -15.70
CA LEU A 444 1.78 28.33 -15.35
C LEU A 444 0.77 28.72 -14.28
N THR A 445 1.19 29.42 -13.23
CA THR A 445 0.30 29.88 -12.15
C THR A 445 -0.82 30.77 -12.70
N LYS A 446 -0.48 31.78 -13.51
CA LYS A 446 -1.46 32.68 -14.15
C LYS A 446 -2.41 31.94 -15.10
N PHE A 447 -1.91 30.93 -15.80
CA PHE A 447 -2.73 30.08 -16.67
C PHE A 447 -3.76 29.29 -15.85
N ILE A 448 -3.35 28.69 -14.73
CA ILE A 448 -4.25 27.96 -13.83
C ILE A 448 -5.25 28.90 -13.16
N ASP A 449 -4.83 30.09 -12.72
CA ASP A 449 -5.72 31.13 -12.19
C ASP A 449 -6.81 31.50 -13.20
N SER A 450 -6.45 31.68 -14.47
CA SER A 450 -7.40 32.00 -15.53
C SER A 450 -8.41 30.89 -15.80
N ILE A 451 -8.02 29.62 -15.66
CA ILE A 451 -8.94 28.48 -15.88
C ILE A 451 -9.94 28.38 -14.74
N HIS A 452 -9.46 28.52 -13.50
CA HIS A 452 -10.25 28.20 -12.30
C HIS A 452 -10.85 29.44 -11.60
N GLY A 453 -10.60 30.64 -12.12
CA GLY A 453 -11.05 31.90 -11.49
C GLY A 453 -10.41 32.14 -10.12
N LEU A 454 -9.14 31.75 -9.97
CA LEU A 454 -8.37 31.88 -8.74
C LEU A 454 -7.41 33.07 -8.80
N ALA A 455 -6.71 33.35 -7.69
CA ALA A 455 -5.75 34.44 -7.57
C ALA A 455 -4.44 33.98 -6.91
N MET A 456 -3.98 32.77 -7.23
CA MET A 456 -2.78 32.17 -6.66
C MET A 456 -1.51 32.96 -6.98
N ASP A 457 -1.38 33.54 -8.18
CA ASP A 457 -0.25 34.41 -8.53
C ASP A 457 -0.19 35.62 -7.60
N ALA A 458 -1.35 36.24 -7.31
CA ALA A 458 -1.43 37.38 -6.40
C ALA A 458 -1.09 36.97 -4.96
N ASP A 459 -1.57 35.81 -4.50
CA ASP A 459 -1.26 35.28 -3.16
C ASP A 459 0.25 35.01 -3.00
N ILE A 460 0.91 34.45 -4.03
CA ILE A 460 2.36 34.19 -4.02
C ILE A 460 3.16 35.49 -4.02
N LEU A 461 2.81 36.45 -4.88
CA LEU A 461 3.49 37.74 -4.95
C LEU A 461 3.35 38.52 -3.62
N ALA A 462 2.17 38.51 -3.01
CA ALA A 462 1.95 39.12 -1.70
C ALA A 462 2.78 38.45 -0.59
N ALA A 463 2.93 37.13 -0.63
CA ALA A 463 3.77 36.41 0.33
C ALA A 463 5.26 36.71 0.13
N ILE A 464 5.74 36.84 -1.11
CA ILE A 464 7.12 37.28 -1.39
C ILE A 464 7.35 38.70 -0.87
N ASP A 465 6.37 39.60 -1.05
CA ASP A 465 6.41 40.96 -0.50
C ASP A 465 6.43 40.97 1.03
N ASN A 466 5.72 40.07 1.70
CA ASN A 466 5.79 39.93 3.15
C ASN A 466 7.20 39.51 3.60
N ILE A 467 7.84 38.56 2.90
CA ILE A 467 9.22 38.16 3.20
C ILE A 467 10.19 39.32 3.00
N SER A 468 10.07 40.08 1.90
CA SER A 468 10.96 41.22 1.61
C SER A 468 10.85 42.34 2.65
N ASN A 469 9.65 42.52 3.22
CA ASN A 469 9.38 43.46 4.30
C ASN A 469 9.63 42.90 5.71
N ASN A 470 10.16 41.67 5.81
CA ASN A 470 10.42 40.96 7.07
C ASN A 470 9.16 40.80 7.95
N GLN A 471 8.01 40.59 7.31
CA GLN A 471 6.70 40.43 7.94
C GLN A 471 6.28 38.96 7.91
N GLN A 472 6.08 38.36 9.09
CA GLN A 472 5.57 36.99 9.22
C GLN A 472 6.28 35.98 8.31
N VAL A 473 7.62 36.08 8.19
CA VAL A 473 8.44 35.34 7.22
C VAL A 473 8.14 33.83 7.20
N PRO A 474 8.04 33.12 8.34
CA PRO A 474 7.72 31.69 8.34
C PRO A 474 6.35 31.39 7.71
N LEU A 475 5.32 32.19 8.04
CA LEU A 475 3.97 32.02 7.53
C LEU A 475 3.93 32.31 6.02
N ALA A 476 4.56 33.40 5.59
CA ALA A 476 4.65 33.76 4.18
C ALA A 476 5.36 32.68 3.34
N ALA A 477 6.43 32.07 3.87
CA ALA A 477 7.12 30.96 3.22
C ALA A 477 6.20 29.73 3.03
N GLN A 478 5.30 29.46 3.98
CA GLN A 478 4.30 28.37 3.82
C GLN A 478 3.21 28.73 2.82
N VAL A 479 2.75 29.98 2.78
CA VAL A 479 1.80 30.43 1.74
C VAL A 479 2.35 30.17 0.34
N ILE A 480 3.62 30.51 0.09
CA ILE A 480 4.27 30.26 -1.21
C ILE A 480 4.28 28.76 -1.53
N ASP A 481 4.77 27.93 -0.62
CA ASP A 481 4.90 26.48 -0.83
C ASP A 481 3.57 25.80 -1.13
N LYS A 482 2.56 26.02 -0.28
CA LYS A 482 1.27 25.33 -0.40
C LYS A 482 0.45 25.84 -1.58
N THR A 483 0.55 27.13 -1.90
CA THR A 483 -0.10 27.69 -3.09
C THR A 483 0.52 27.12 -4.36
N LEU A 484 1.84 26.99 -4.43
CA LEU A 484 2.52 26.36 -5.57
C LEU A 484 2.18 24.86 -5.69
N GLN A 485 2.06 24.12 -4.58
CA GLN A 485 1.55 22.73 -4.63
C GLN A 485 0.14 22.67 -5.24
N ARG A 486 -0.75 23.60 -4.89
CA ARG A 486 -2.09 23.71 -5.52
C ARG A 486 -2.01 23.98 -7.03
N VAL A 487 -1.08 24.83 -7.48
CA VAL A 487 -0.84 25.07 -8.92
C VAL A 487 -0.50 23.77 -9.64
N PHE A 488 0.38 22.93 -9.08
CA PHE A 488 0.75 21.65 -9.70
C PHE A 488 -0.37 20.61 -9.66
N VAL A 489 -1.15 20.54 -8.57
CA VAL A 489 -2.35 19.68 -8.50
C VAL A 489 -3.35 20.02 -9.60
N LEU A 490 -3.66 21.31 -9.74
CA LEU A 490 -4.60 21.77 -10.75
C LEU A 490 -4.03 21.64 -12.17
N THR A 491 -2.71 21.78 -12.34
CA THR A 491 -2.04 21.51 -13.61
C THR A 491 -2.19 20.04 -14.00
N LEU A 492 -1.85 19.12 -13.10
CA LEU A 492 -2.00 17.68 -13.30
C LEU A 492 -3.45 17.35 -13.68
N HIS A 493 -4.41 17.78 -12.87
CA HIS A 493 -5.83 17.53 -13.10
C HIS A 493 -6.29 18.06 -14.46
N ASN A 494 -5.94 19.30 -14.81
CA ASN A 494 -6.31 19.90 -16.08
C ASN A 494 -5.78 19.11 -17.29
N ARG A 495 -4.56 18.57 -17.19
CA ARG A 495 -3.94 17.80 -18.27
C ARG A 495 -4.59 16.43 -18.43
N VAL A 496 -4.86 15.73 -17.32
CA VAL A 496 -5.61 14.46 -17.32
C VAL A 496 -7.02 14.65 -17.92
N VAL A 497 -7.74 15.69 -17.50
CA VAL A 497 -9.07 16.03 -18.02
C VAL A 497 -9.03 16.40 -19.51
N LEU A 498 -7.97 17.06 -19.98
CA LEU A 498 -7.81 17.38 -21.40
C LEU A 498 -7.66 16.10 -22.24
N VAL A 499 -6.84 15.14 -21.79
CA VAL A 499 -6.69 13.83 -22.46
C VAL A 499 -8.05 13.14 -22.58
N LEU A 500 -8.84 13.10 -21.51
CA LEU A 500 -10.18 12.52 -21.52
C LEU A 500 -11.14 13.22 -22.47
N ASN A 501 -11.20 14.56 -22.39
CA ASN A 501 -12.14 15.33 -23.18
C ASN A 501 -11.82 15.31 -24.67
N SER A 502 -10.55 15.09 -25.03
CA SER A 502 -10.05 15.15 -26.39
C SER A 502 -9.56 13.81 -26.94
N PHE A 503 -9.81 12.69 -26.26
CA PHE A 503 -9.34 11.35 -26.66
C PHE A 503 -9.73 10.94 -28.09
N GLY A 504 -10.90 11.37 -28.57
CA GLY A 504 -11.35 11.12 -29.95
C GLY A 504 -10.97 12.22 -30.95
N ASP A 505 -10.41 13.33 -30.48
CA ASP A 505 -10.19 14.55 -31.25
C ASP A 505 -8.70 14.84 -31.51
N LEU A 506 -7.81 14.35 -30.64
CA LEU A 506 -6.35 14.49 -30.74
C LEU A 506 -5.70 13.21 -31.26
N SER A 507 -4.51 13.36 -31.83
CA SER A 507 -3.65 12.22 -32.17
C SER A 507 -3.05 11.55 -30.93
N VAL A 508 -2.64 10.28 -31.05
CA VAL A 508 -1.96 9.54 -29.98
C VAL A 508 -0.77 10.33 -29.42
N SER A 509 0.09 10.90 -30.27
CA SER A 509 1.25 11.70 -29.82
C SER A 509 0.85 12.97 -29.06
N GLU A 510 -0.28 13.59 -29.41
CA GLU A 510 -0.78 14.77 -28.69
C GLU A 510 -1.38 14.38 -27.33
N LEU A 511 -2.07 13.23 -27.26
CA LEU A 511 -2.57 12.68 -26.01
C LEU A 511 -1.41 12.27 -25.08
N GLU A 512 -0.40 11.59 -25.60
CA GLU A 512 0.83 11.25 -24.87
C GLU A 512 1.54 12.50 -24.35
N LEU A 513 1.60 13.59 -25.13
CA LEU A 513 2.22 14.83 -24.68
C LEU A 513 1.47 15.44 -23.48
N GLU A 514 0.14 15.47 -23.50
CA GLU A 514 -0.64 15.97 -22.38
C GLU A 514 -0.56 15.04 -21.16
N TRP A 515 -0.46 13.72 -21.38
CA TRP A 515 -0.24 12.73 -20.32
C TRP A 515 1.14 12.88 -19.67
N ASP A 516 2.20 13.03 -20.47
CA ASP A 516 3.56 13.29 -19.98
C ASP A 516 3.65 14.64 -19.25
N ARG A 517 2.89 15.67 -19.68
CA ARG A 517 2.77 16.95 -18.96
C ARG A 517 2.08 16.79 -17.60
N ALA A 518 1.06 15.94 -17.51
CA ALA A 518 0.41 15.61 -16.24
C ALA A 518 1.39 14.90 -15.29
N PHE A 519 2.15 13.94 -15.80
CA PHE A 519 3.18 13.25 -15.03
C PHE A 519 4.31 14.19 -14.59
N ALA A 520 4.77 15.10 -15.45
CA ALA A 520 5.75 16.12 -15.08
C ALA A 520 5.24 17.00 -13.93
N ALA A 521 3.98 17.44 -13.97
CA ALA A 521 3.37 18.19 -12.88
C ALA A 521 3.25 17.36 -11.59
N PHE A 522 2.97 16.06 -11.70
CA PHE A 522 2.96 15.14 -10.56
C PHE A 522 4.33 15.07 -9.85
N GLN A 523 5.46 15.15 -10.56
CA GLN A 523 6.79 15.12 -9.94
C GLN A 523 7.01 16.26 -8.92
N ALA A 524 6.37 17.42 -9.09
CA ALA A 524 6.44 18.50 -8.10
C ALA A 524 5.77 18.13 -6.75
N ILE A 525 4.74 17.29 -6.78
CA ILE A 525 3.89 16.98 -5.60
C ILE A 525 4.04 15.53 -5.12
N LYS A 526 4.87 14.71 -5.80
CA LYS A 526 5.12 13.31 -5.46
C LYS A 526 5.55 13.12 -4.00
N GLY A 527 6.37 14.03 -3.46
CA GLY A 527 6.80 13.99 -2.06
C GLY A 527 5.66 14.22 -1.05
N THR A 528 4.59 14.91 -1.45
CA THR A 528 3.37 15.07 -0.62
C THR A 528 2.52 13.81 -0.67
N THR A 529 2.45 13.13 -1.82
CA THR A 529 1.67 11.88 -1.99
C THR A 529 2.35 10.65 -1.39
N ALA A 530 3.67 10.69 -1.18
CA ALA A 530 4.44 9.58 -0.57
C ALA A 530 4.34 9.52 0.97
N ARG A 531 3.59 10.44 1.60
CA ARG A 531 3.52 10.56 3.07
C ARG A 531 2.70 9.44 3.70
N GLU A 532 3.12 9.05 4.90
CA GLU A 532 2.35 8.18 5.80
C GLU A 532 0.94 8.72 6.04
N ASN A 533 0.00 7.80 6.27
CA ASN A 533 -1.36 8.15 6.62
C ASN A 533 -1.41 8.92 7.95
N LYS A 534 -2.48 9.69 8.16
CA LYS A 534 -2.78 10.34 9.43
C LYS A 534 -4.13 9.88 9.92
N VAL A 535 -4.15 9.33 11.13
CA VAL A 535 -5.34 8.69 11.73
C VAL A 535 -5.64 9.31 13.08
N LEU A 536 -6.91 9.30 13.49
CA LEU A 536 -7.27 9.70 14.85
C LEU A 536 -6.71 8.68 15.85
N THR A 537 -6.28 9.18 17.01
CA THR A 537 -5.99 8.31 18.16
C THR A 537 -7.25 7.63 18.67
N ALA A 538 -7.10 6.52 19.39
CA ALA A 538 -8.23 5.76 19.94
C ALA A 538 -9.15 6.60 20.86
N ASP A 539 -8.60 7.56 21.59
CA ASP A 539 -9.37 8.51 22.43
C ASP A 539 -10.00 9.66 21.63
N ARG A 540 -9.68 9.74 20.33
CA ARG A 540 -10.15 10.72 19.35
C ARG A 540 -9.82 12.16 19.74
N GLN A 541 -8.79 12.37 20.57
CA GLN A 541 -8.37 13.71 20.99
C GLN A 541 -7.27 14.29 20.10
N SER A 542 -6.48 13.44 19.45
CA SER A 542 -5.36 13.84 18.60
C SER A 542 -5.28 13.00 17.33
N ILE A 543 -4.23 13.22 16.55
CA ILE A 543 -3.91 12.53 15.31
C ILE A 543 -2.51 11.93 15.47
N GLU A 544 -2.27 10.78 14.87
CA GLU A 544 -0.96 10.13 14.83
C GLU A 544 -0.63 9.61 13.42
N SER A 545 0.64 9.27 13.18
CA SER A 545 1.06 8.58 11.96
C SER A 545 0.51 7.14 11.93
N GLY A 546 -0.10 6.76 10.81
CA GLY A 546 -0.42 5.38 10.49
C GLY A 546 0.51 4.80 9.42
N SER A 547 0.11 3.67 8.83
CA SER A 547 0.86 3.02 7.75
C SER A 547 0.96 3.87 6.48
N ASN A 548 1.97 3.60 5.65
CA ASN A 548 2.11 4.28 4.35
C ASN A 548 1.09 3.71 3.35
N PRO A 549 0.18 4.52 2.79
CA PRO A 549 -0.80 4.06 1.79
C PRO A 549 -0.23 3.93 0.37
N TYR A 550 1.05 4.25 0.16
CA TYR A 550 1.77 4.17 -1.12
C TYR A 550 1.07 4.90 -2.28
N LEU A 551 0.45 6.05 -1.98
CA LEU A 551 -0.38 6.78 -2.95
C LEU A 551 0.44 7.29 -4.14
N ASP A 552 1.70 7.66 -3.93
CA ASP A 552 2.60 8.05 -5.02
C ASP A 552 2.87 6.90 -6.01
N SER A 553 3.01 5.69 -5.48
CA SER A 553 3.21 4.47 -6.25
C SER A 553 1.93 4.09 -7.01
N ARG A 554 0.76 4.19 -6.37
CA ARG A 554 -0.55 3.99 -7.02
C ARG A 554 -0.81 4.99 -8.15
N ILE A 555 -0.50 6.27 -7.92
CA ILE A 555 -0.62 7.32 -8.94
C ILE A 555 0.33 7.04 -10.11
N THR A 556 1.58 6.64 -9.83
CA THR A 556 2.55 6.29 -10.88
C THR A 556 2.07 5.10 -11.71
N LEU A 557 1.56 4.04 -11.07
CA LEU A 557 0.97 2.90 -11.77
C LEU A 557 -0.22 3.32 -12.65
N ALA A 558 -1.09 4.20 -12.16
CA ALA A 558 -2.20 4.73 -12.95
C ALA A 558 -1.73 5.51 -14.18
N PHE A 559 -0.63 6.27 -14.08
CA PHE A 559 0.01 6.91 -15.23
C PHE A 559 0.52 5.88 -16.25
N ILE A 560 1.14 4.78 -15.81
CA ILE A 560 1.62 3.71 -16.70
C ILE A 560 0.44 3.07 -17.45
N LEU A 561 -0.60 2.66 -16.72
CA LEU A 561 -1.79 2.04 -17.30
C LEU A 561 -2.53 2.97 -18.27
N GLY A 562 -2.67 4.26 -17.92
CA GLY A 562 -3.30 5.23 -18.80
C GLY A 562 -2.48 5.51 -20.06
N LYS A 563 -1.14 5.49 -19.96
CA LYS A 563 -0.27 5.64 -21.14
C LYS A 563 -0.39 4.44 -22.08
N ASP A 564 -0.40 3.23 -21.53
CA ASP A 564 -0.63 2.01 -22.33
C ASP A 564 -1.97 2.06 -23.06
N ALA A 565 -3.04 2.50 -22.39
CA ALA A 565 -4.35 2.68 -23.00
C ALA A 565 -4.39 3.74 -24.12
N ILE A 566 -3.57 4.80 -24.01
CA ILE A 566 -3.41 5.81 -25.08
C ILE A 566 -2.70 5.21 -26.29
N VAL A 567 -1.65 4.43 -26.09
CA VAL A 567 -0.82 3.87 -27.17
C VAL A 567 -1.54 2.73 -27.89
N ASN A 568 -2.22 1.85 -27.16
CA ASN A 568 -2.77 0.61 -27.71
C ASN A 568 -4.17 0.74 -28.31
N VAL A 569 -4.79 1.94 -28.32
CA VAL A 569 -6.11 2.31 -28.86
C VAL A 569 -7.01 1.11 -29.21
N ALA A 570 -7.36 0.34 -28.19
CA ALA A 570 -8.34 -0.74 -28.29
C ALA A 570 -9.76 -0.15 -28.18
N SER A 571 -10.80 -0.97 -28.42
CA SER A 571 -12.20 -0.53 -28.34
C SER A 571 -12.61 0.01 -26.96
N ASP A 572 -11.87 -0.36 -25.91
CA ASP A 572 -12.05 0.03 -24.50
C ASP A 572 -11.04 1.10 -24.01
N GLY A 573 -10.16 1.63 -24.88
CA GLY A 573 -9.09 2.57 -24.45
C GLY A 573 -9.59 3.81 -23.70
N MET A 574 -10.79 4.30 -24.03
CA MET A 574 -11.41 5.42 -23.29
C MET A 574 -11.82 5.04 -21.86
N GLU A 575 -12.35 3.83 -21.65
CA GLU A 575 -12.72 3.35 -20.29
C GLU A 575 -11.47 3.25 -19.42
N GLN A 576 -10.39 2.68 -19.96
CA GLN A 576 -9.13 2.52 -19.23
C GLN A 576 -8.52 3.87 -18.86
N ILE A 577 -8.60 4.88 -19.73
CA ILE A 577 -8.08 6.23 -19.42
C ILE A 577 -8.95 6.93 -18.37
N VAL A 578 -10.28 6.77 -18.43
CA VAL A 578 -11.19 7.28 -17.39
C VAL A 578 -10.82 6.68 -16.03
N LEU A 579 -10.65 5.37 -15.99
CA LEU A 579 -10.29 4.68 -14.77
C LEU A 579 -8.89 5.07 -14.26
N ALA A 580 -7.90 5.15 -15.15
CA ALA A 580 -6.57 5.65 -14.82
C ALA A 580 -6.62 7.07 -14.24
N SER A 581 -7.48 7.94 -14.79
CA SER A 581 -7.67 9.31 -14.32
C SER A 581 -8.22 9.35 -12.89
N GLU A 582 -9.23 8.54 -12.57
CA GLU A 582 -9.78 8.47 -11.21
C GLU A 582 -8.79 7.81 -10.23
N ARG A 583 -8.01 6.81 -10.69
CA ARG A 583 -6.89 6.22 -9.94
C ARG A 583 -5.73 7.19 -9.72
N ILE A 584 -5.69 8.32 -10.41
CA ILE A 584 -4.79 9.45 -10.11
C ILE A 584 -5.45 10.41 -9.12
N VAL A 585 -6.69 10.84 -9.41
CA VAL A 585 -7.39 11.91 -8.67
C VAL A 585 -7.77 11.48 -7.25
N ALA A 586 -8.37 10.31 -7.05
CA ALA A 586 -8.81 9.89 -5.71
C ALA A 586 -7.63 9.71 -4.73
N PRO A 587 -6.51 9.05 -5.08
CA PRO A 587 -5.30 9.05 -4.25
C PRO A 587 -4.70 10.44 -4.02
N LEU A 588 -4.81 11.35 -4.99
CA LEU A 588 -4.37 12.73 -4.83
C LEU A 588 -5.21 13.46 -3.76
N VAL A 589 -6.54 13.34 -3.83
CA VAL A 589 -7.47 13.88 -2.83
C VAL A 589 -7.13 13.32 -1.44
N ARG A 590 -6.91 12.01 -1.33
CA ARG A 590 -6.49 11.38 -0.07
C ARG A 590 -5.17 11.95 0.47
N SER A 591 -4.19 12.16 -0.40
CA SER A 591 -2.88 12.72 -0.03
C SER A 591 -3.01 14.11 0.60
N TYR A 592 -3.94 14.93 0.11
CA TYR A 592 -4.17 16.26 0.65
C TYR A 592 -5.05 16.27 1.90
N PHE A 593 -5.96 15.31 2.07
CA PHE A 593 -6.58 15.09 3.38
C PHE A 593 -5.55 14.66 4.43
N ILE A 594 -4.62 13.76 4.10
CA ILE A 594 -3.48 13.42 4.96
C ILE A 594 -2.66 14.67 5.30
N GLY A 595 -2.42 15.54 4.31
CA GLY A 595 -1.80 16.86 4.52
C GLY A 595 -2.55 17.69 5.56
N VAL A 596 -3.87 17.89 5.41
CA VAL A 596 -4.70 18.61 6.38
C VAL A 596 -4.59 18.01 7.77
N LEU A 597 -4.72 16.69 7.91
CA LEU A 597 -4.67 16.00 9.19
C LEU A 597 -3.30 16.11 9.87
N ARG A 598 -2.21 16.08 9.11
CA ARG A 598 -0.85 16.32 9.62
C ARG A 598 -0.70 17.73 10.20
N GLU A 599 -1.32 18.72 9.58
CA GLU A 599 -1.25 20.08 10.13
C GLU A 599 -2.17 20.23 11.36
N VAL A 600 -3.31 19.53 11.40
CA VAL A 600 -4.17 19.48 12.60
C VAL A 600 -3.44 18.83 13.78
N GLU A 601 -2.70 17.75 13.57
CA GLU A 601 -1.79 17.15 14.55
C GLU A 601 -0.83 18.21 15.12
N GLY A 602 -0.08 18.90 14.23
CA GLY A 602 0.87 19.93 14.63
C GLY A 602 0.23 21.10 15.40
N ILE A 603 -1.00 21.50 15.05
CA ILE A 603 -1.73 22.53 15.82
C ILE A 603 -2.08 22.01 17.21
N VAL A 604 -2.67 20.81 17.31
CA VAL A 604 -3.12 20.24 18.59
C VAL A 604 -1.94 20.03 19.54
N GLU A 605 -0.80 19.59 19.02
CA GLU A 605 0.42 19.37 19.81
C GLU A 605 1.02 20.68 20.32
N ASN A 606 1.08 21.71 19.48
CA ASN A 606 1.86 22.91 19.74
C ASN A 606 1.05 24.08 20.31
N ARG A 607 -0.28 24.15 20.14
CA ARG A 607 -1.11 25.31 20.54
C ARG A 607 -0.97 25.78 21.99
N ALA A 608 -0.50 24.93 22.90
CA ALA A 608 -0.26 25.27 24.31
C ALA A 608 1.23 25.46 24.67
N ARG A 609 2.15 25.12 23.77
CA ARG A 609 3.61 25.04 24.03
C ARG A 609 4.41 25.96 23.12
N ASP A 610 4.08 26.00 21.84
CA ASP A 610 4.70 26.83 20.81
C ASP A 610 3.60 27.41 19.91
N ILE A 611 3.20 28.65 20.21
CA ILE A 611 2.12 29.32 19.48
C ILE A 611 2.57 29.65 18.05
N ASP A 612 3.84 29.98 17.84
CA ASP A 612 4.35 30.35 16.53
C ASP A 612 4.36 29.13 15.59
N GLU A 613 4.80 27.98 16.08
CA GLU A 613 4.70 26.72 15.33
C GLU A 613 3.25 26.33 15.07
N ALA A 614 2.36 26.45 16.06
CA ALA A 614 0.93 26.15 15.87
C ALA A 614 0.26 27.07 14.83
N LEU A 615 0.63 28.36 14.79
CA LEU A 615 0.16 29.29 13.75
C LEU A 615 0.71 28.93 12.37
N GLU A 616 1.97 28.52 12.27
CA GLU A 616 2.54 28.02 11.02
C GLU A 616 1.75 26.80 10.50
N LYS A 617 1.47 25.84 11.39
CA LYS A 617 0.65 24.65 11.06
C LYS A 617 -0.78 25.01 10.69
N GLN A 618 -1.38 25.99 11.35
CA GLN A 618 -2.71 26.48 10.97
C GLN A 618 -2.74 27.05 9.54
N VAL A 619 -1.71 27.83 9.15
CA VAL A 619 -1.56 28.32 7.78
C VAL A 619 -1.34 27.18 6.79
N GLU A 620 -0.45 26.23 7.10
CA GLU A 620 -0.25 25.05 6.23
C GLU A 620 -1.57 24.28 6.03
N GLY A 621 -2.32 24.07 7.11
CA GLY A 621 -3.56 23.31 7.13
C GLY A 621 -4.66 23.92 6.26
N ILE A 622 -4.90 25.24 6.36
CA ILE A 622 -5.92 25.90 5.54
C ILE A 622 -5.55 25.87 4.05
N TYR A 623 -4.28 26.02 3.70
CA TYR A 623 -3.87 25.99 2.29
C TYR A 623 -3.91 24.59 1.68
N PHE A 624 -3.57 23.54 2.45
CA PHE A 624 -3.85 22.17 2.02
C PHE A 624 -5.34 21.92 1.87
N TYR A 625 -6.16 22.39 2.82
CA TYR A 625 -7.60 22.20 2.77
C TYR A 625 -8.23 22.85 1.54
N ARG A 626 -7.75 24.02 1.09
CA ARG A 626 -8.22 24.67 -0.16
C ARG A 626 -8.06 23.80 -1.42
N ILE A 627 -7.19 22.78 -1.39
CA ILE A 627 -7.00 21.84 -2.51
C ILE A 627 -8.15 20.82 -2.56
N VAL A 628 -8.67 20.42 -1.40
CA VAL A 628 -9.70 19.38 -1.24
C VAL A 628 -11.06 19.93 -0.76
N GLU A 629 -11.18 21.25 -0.59
CA GLU A 629 -12.37 21.94 -0.08
C GLU A 629 -13.65 21.54 -0.84
N LEU A 630 -13.51 21.27 -2.13
CA LEU A 630 -14.64 20.92 -2.99
C LEU A 630 -15.12 19.48 -2.81
N ALA A 631 -14.25 18.52 -2.44
CA ALA A 631 -14.69 17.20 -1.99
C ALA A 631 -15.61 17.30 -0.76
N VAL A 632 -15.34 18.26 0.12
CA VAL A 632 -16.13 18.44 1.34
C VAL A 632 -17.40 19.26 1.09
N SER A 633 -17.25 20.45 0.52
CA SER A 633 -18.35 21.43 0.41
C SER A 633 -19.53 20.98 -0.44
N ARG A 634 -19.32 20.07 -1.39
CA ARG A 634 -20.38 19.53 -2.25
C ARG A 634 -21.42 18.73 -1.46
N PHE A 635 -20.97 17.87 -0.56
CA PHE A 635 -21.83 16.96 0.20
C PHE A 635 -21.98 17.37 1.67
N ASN A 636 -21.16 18.31 2.15
CA ASN A 636 -21.20 18.82 3.51
C ASN A 636 -20.78 20.30 3.59
N SER A 637 -21.62 21.19 3.07
CA SER A 637 -21.37 22.64 3.08
C SER A 637 -21.22 23.23 4.49
N SER A 638 -21.99 22.75 5.46
CA SER A 638 -21.90 23.14 6.87
C SER A 638 -20.57 22.70 7.49
N GLY A 639 -20.16 21.45 7.28
CA GLY A 639 -18.87 20.93 7.71
C GLY A 639 -17.69 21.66 7.06
N ASN A 640 -17.81 22.04 5.78
CA ASN A 640 -16.81 22.87 5.11
C ASN A 640 -16.60 24.22 5.82
N ALA A 641 -17.68 24.92 6.15
CA ALA A 641 -17.60 26.19 6.86
C ALA A 641 -16.94 26.02 8.24
N LEU A 642 -17.24 24.91 8.92
CA LEU A 642 -16.68 24.57 10.21
C LEU A 642 -15.17 24.31 10.15
N ILE A 643 -14.71 23.45 9.23
CA ILE A 643 -13.28 23.15 9.04
C ILE A 643 -12.52 24.45 8.76
N LYS A 644 -13.03 25.29 7.86
CA LYS A 644 -12.41 26.60 7.56
C LYS A 644 -12.34 27.49 8.80
N SER A 645 -13.40 27.53 9.61
CA SER A 645 -13.42 28.31 10.84
C SER A 645 -12.38 27.81 11.85
N GLN A 646 -12.14 26.50 11.94
CA GLN A 646 -11.11 25.96 12.83
C GLN A 646 -9.69 26.22 12.29
N LEU A 647 -9.47 26.03 10.98
CA LEU A 647 -8.17 26.23 10.34
C LEU A 647 -7.81 27.71 10.08
N SER A 648 -8.66 28.67 10.45
CA SER A 648 -8.36 30.10 10.35
C SER A 648 -8.74 30.91 11.59
N GLY A 649 -9.28 30.25 12.61
CA GLY A 649 -9.77 30.87 13.85
C GLY A 649 -8.84 30.66 15.04
N ASP A 650 -9.42 30.56 16.23
CA ASP A 650 -8.66 30.31 17.47
C ASP A 650 -8.04 28.90 17.47
N LEU A 651 -6.74 28.79 17.74
CA LEU A 651 -6.02 27.52 17.84
C LEU A 651 -6.62 26.58 18.90
N SER A 652 -7.21 27.12 19.96
CA SER A 652 -7.88 26.34 21.00
C SER A 652 -9.18 25.69 20.51
N ALA A 653 -9.78 26.21 19.44
CA ALA A 653 -11.01 25.68 18.86
C ALA A 653 -10.77 24.54 17.85
N VAL A 654 -9.51 24.26 17.49
CA VAL A 654 -9.17 23.15 16.58
C VAL A 654 -9.46 21.81 17.27
N ASN A 655 -10.33 21.00 16.66
CA ASN A 655 -10.76 19.70 17.15
C ASN A 655 -10.58 18.63 16.07
N ALA A 656 -9.64 17.72 16.30
CA ALA A 656 -9.27 16.68 15.35
C ALA A 656 -10.47 15.78 14.97
N ASN A 657 -11.20 15.27 15.97
CA ASN A 657 -12.36 14.39 15.73
C ASN A 657 -13.44 15.08 14.91
N GLN A 658 -13.70 16.36 15.16
CA GLN A 658 -14.70 17.12 14.42
C GLN A 658 -14.28 17.33 12.97
N ILE A 659 -13.03 17.75 12.72
CA ILE A 659 -12.51 17.90 11.35
C ILE A 659 -12.60 16.59 10.58
N VAL A 660 -12.14 15.48 11.17
CA VAL A 660 -12.23 14.15 10.55
C VAL A 660 -13.68 13.74 10.31
N SER A 661 -14.58 13.95 11.27
CA SER A 661 -16.01 13.64 11.13
C SER A 661 -16.66 14.40 9.97
N GLU A 662 -16.36 15.69 9.82
CA GLU A 662 -16.93 16.51 8.74
C GLU A 662 -16.40 16.11 7.35
N ILE A 663 -15.12 15.73 7.26
CA ILE A 663 -14.52 15.15 6.04
C ILE A 663 -15.22 13.82 5.71
N SER A 664 -15.32 12.91 6.68
CA SER A 664 -15.95 11.59 6.53
C SER A 664 -17.41 11.69 6.08
N LYS A 665 -18.21 12.60 6.67
CA LYS A 665 -19.61 12.86 6.23
C LYS A 665 -19.69 13.24 4.75
N ALA A 666 -18.78 14.09 4.28
CA ALA A 666 -18.78 14.50 2.88
C ALA A 666 -18.40 13.35 1.93
N LEU A 667 -17.37 12.57 2.31
CA LEU A 667 -16.92 11.42 1.53
C LEU A 667 -17.96 10.30 1.47
N ILE A 668 -18.72 10.07 2.56
CA ILE A 668 -19.88 9.17 2.54
C ILE A 668 -20.92 9.66 1.52
N GLY A 669 -21.18 10.98 1.46
CA GLY A 669 -22.07 11.57 0.46
C GLY A 669 -21.59 11.34 -0.98
N LEU A 670 -20.28 11.43 -1.22
CA LEU A 670 -19.66 11.12 -2.50
C LEU A 670 -19.84 9.64 -2.86
N VAL A 671 -19.50 8.71 -1.97
CA VAL A 671 -19.65 7.28 -2.22
C VAL A 671 -21.12 6.92 -2.50
N ASN A 672 -22.07 7.48 -1.75
CA ASN A 672 -23.50 7.26 -1.99
C ASN A 672 -23.98 7.78 -3.35
N ASN A 673 -23.37 8.86 -3.88
CA ASN A 673 -23.63 9.30 -5.24
C ASN A 673 -23.22 8.23 -6.26
N GLU A 674 -22.01 7.69 -6.14
CA GLU A 674 -21.51 6.65 -7.04
C GLU A 674 -22.31 5.35 -6.94
N LEU A 675 -22.75 4.95 -5.73
CA LEU A 675 -23.65 3.80 -5.57
C LEU A 675 -25.01 4.03 -6.24
N THR A 676 -25.51 5.27 -6.26
CA THR A 676 -26.74 5.62 -6.96
C THR A 676 -26.57 5.54 -8.48
N GLU A 677 -25.41 5.97 -9.00
CA GLU A 677 -25.07 5.84 -10.42
C GLU A 677 -24.87 4.37 -10.83
N PHE A 678 -24.28 3.56 -9.95
CA PHE A 678 -24.19 2.11 -10.12
C PHE A 678 -25.55 1.46 -10.30
N GLU A 679 -26.49 1.76 -9.41
CA GLU A 679 -27.85 1.21 -9.46
C GLU A 679 -28.57 1.58 -10.78
N GLN A 680 -28.34 2.79 -11.29
CA GLN A 680 -28.92 3.23 -12.56
C GLN A 680 -28.30 2.54 -13.77
N ALA A 681 -27.01 2.20 -13.71
CA ALA A 681 -26.27 1.54 -14.79
C ALA A 681 -26.50 0.02 -14.80
N LEU A 682 -26.62 -0.61 -13.63
CA LEU A 682 -26.75 -2.05 -13.46
C LEU A 682 -27.90 -2.62 -14.30
N GLY A 683 -27.64 -3.69 -15.05
CA GLY A 683 -28.63 -4.29 -15.96
C GLY A 683 -28.77 -3.60 -17.31
N SER A 684 -28.25 -2.39 -17.49
CA SER A 684 -28.46 -1.57 -18.70
C SER A 684 -27.16 -1.14 -19.40
N ASP A 685 -26.08 -0.94 -18.66
CA ASP A 685 -24.79 -0.47 -19.16
C ASP A 685 -23.67 -1.04 -18.24
N SER A 686 -23.18 -2.25 -18.56
CA SER A 686 -22.22 -2.98 -17.70
C SER A 686 -20.86 -2.29 -17.61
N GLU A 687 -20.41 -1.64 -18.70
CA GLU A 687 -19.18 -0.85 -18.69
C GLU A 687 -19.31 0.33 -17.72
N GLN A 688 -20.44 1.04 -17.78
CA GLN A 688 -20.72 2.14 -16.86
C GLN A 688 -20.86 1.65 -15.41
N ALA A 689 -21.53 0.52 -15.16
CA ALA A 689 -21.71 -0.05 -13.83
C ALA A 689 -20.37 -0.46 -13.20
N LYS A 690 -19.51 -1.15 -13.97
CA LYS A 690 -18.16 -1.49 -13.52
C LYS A 690 -17.35 -0.24 -13.15
N LEU A 691 -17.36 0.77 -14.02
CA LEU A 691 -16.60 1.99 -13.78
C LEU A 691 -17.00 2.69 -12.47
N VAL A 692 -18.29 2.93 -12.24
CA VAL A 692 -18.75 3.64 -11.03
C VAL A 692 -18.56 2.81 -9.77
N ALA A 693 -18.57 1.48 -9.85
CA ALA A 693 -18.20 0.61 -8.74
C ALA A 693 -16.72 0.78 -8.37
N GLU A 694 -15.82 0.83 -9.36
CA GLU A 694 -14.40 1.09 -9.12
C GLU A 694 -14.17 2.48 -8.52
N ILE A 695 -14.88 3.50 -8.99
CA ILE A 695 -14.83 4.86 -8.45
C ILE A 695 -15.31 4.88 -6.99
N ALA A 696 -16.44 4.23 -6.69
CA ALA A 696 -16.96 4.10 -5.32
C ALA A 696 -15.92 3.45 -4.38
N ALA A 697 -15.22 2.42 -4.86
CA ALA A 697 -14.15 1.77 -4.10
C ALA A 697 -12.98 2.71 -3.82
N LEU A 698 -12.51 3.46 -4.83
CA LEU A 698 -11.41 4.42 -4.68
C LEU A 698 -11.71 5.50 -3.63
N TYR A 699 -12.93 6.06 -3.63
CA TYR A 699 -13.29 7.07 -2.64
C TYR A 699 -13.57 6.48 -1.25
N THR A 700 -14.08 5.26 -1.16
CA THR A 700 -14.25 4.57 0.13
C THR A 700 -12.91 4.33 0.82
N GLN A 701 -11.83 4.04 0.06
CA GLN A 701 -10.48 3.89 0.61
C GLN A 701 -9.97 5.11 1.40
N ILE A 702 -10.53 6.30 1.17
CA ILE A 702 -10.16 7.52 1.90
C ILE A 702 -10.67 7.47 3.36
N ILE A 703 -11.84 6.88 3.60
CA ILE A 703 -12.47 6.82 4.93
C ILE A 703 -12.17 5.54 5.70
N LEU A 704 -11.64 4.49 5.04
CA LEU A 704 -11.37 3.19 5.70
C LEU A 704 -10.58 3.29 7.01
N PRO A 705 -9.53 4.13 7.15
CA PRO A 705 -8.79 4.22 8.41
C PRO A 705 -9.64 4.73 9.59
N ASP A 706 -10.48 5.74 9.38
CA ASP A 706 -11.39 6.25 10.44
C ASP A 706 -12.60 5.30 10.63
N LEU A 707 -13.05 4.62 9.58
CA LEU A 707 -14.08 3.58 9.68
C LEU A 707 -13.61 2.42 10.56
N GLU A 708 -12.40 1.91 10.33
CA GLU A 708 -11.80 0.85 11.14
C GLU A 708 -11.65 1.27 12.61
N LEU A 709 -11.17 2.50 12.86
CA LEU A 709 -11.05 3.03 14.22
C LEU A 709 -12.40 3.08 14.96
N ARG A 710 -13.48 3.42 14.25
CA ARG A 710 -14.80 3.64 14.87
C ARG A 710 -15.65 2.38 14.95
N LEU A 711 -15.52 1.48 13.98
CA LEU A 711 -16.36 0.31 13.84
C LEU A 711 -15.65 -1.01 14.11
N ASP A 712 -14.32 -1.10 13.94
CA ASP A 712 -13.45 -2.28 13.94
C ASP A 712 -12.95 -2.76 12.56
N ALA A 713 -11.91 -3.59 12.60
CA ALA A 713 -11.26 -4.17 11.43
C ALA A 713 -12.17 -5.16 10.67
N THR A 714 -13.06 -5.88 11.35
CA THR A 714 -14.03 -6.77 10.70
C THR A 714 -14.97 -5.98 9.79
N LYS A 715 -15.42 -4.80 10.23
CA LYS A 715 -16.29 -3.91 9.47
C LYS A 715 -15.56 -3.31 8.27
N ARG A 716 -14.27 -2.97 8.43
CA ARG A 716 -13.41 -2.56 7.31
C ARG A 716 -13.32 -3.65 6.24
N VAL A 717 -13.01 -4.89 6.63
CA VAL A 717 -12.89 -6.00 5.66
C VAL A 717 -14.22 -6.26 4.95
N LYS A 718 -15.35 -6.21 5.67
CA LYS A 718 -16.68 -6.42 5.07
C LYS A 718 -17.01 -5.39 4.00
N ILE A 719 -16.67 -4.11 4.21
CA ILE A 719 -16.90 -3.09 3.18
C ILE A 719 -15.96 -3.27 1.99
N GLU A 720 -14.69 -3.66 2.22
CA GLU A 720 -13.74 -3.99 1.14
C GLU A 720 -14.24 -5.15 0.26
N ASN A 721 -14.73 -6.23 0.89
CA ASN A 721 -15.29 -7.38 0.17
C ASN A 721 -16.56 -6.98 -0.60
N ALA A 722 -17.46 -6.21 0.02
CA ALA A 722 -18.66 -5.74 -0.65
C ALA A 722 -18.34 -4.79 -1.84
N LEU A 723 -17.27 -3.99 -1.77
CA LEU A 723 -16.81 -3.18 -2.90
C LEU A 723 -16.27 -4.04 -4.04
N GLN A 724 -15.52 -5.10 -3.73
CA GLN A 724 -15.06 -6.07 -4.74
C GLN A 724 -16.27 -6.75 -5.41
N ASP A 725 -17.25 -7.19 -4.61
CA ASP A 725 -18.48 -7.79 -5.12
C ASP A 725 -19.25 -6.82 -6.03
N LEU A 726 -19.26 -5.53 -5.71
CA LEU A 726 -19.87 -4.48 -6.53
C LEU A 726 -19.17 -4.34 -7.89
N ILE A 727 -17.83 -4.33 -7.91
CA ILE A 727 -17.03 -4.24 -9.14
C ILE A 727 -17.28 -5.45 -10.04
N GLU A 728 -17.24 -6.65 -9.46
CA GLU A 728 -17.48 -7.90 -10.19
C GLU A 728 -18.92 -8.00 -10.70
N ALA A 729 -19.90 -7.56 -9.91
CA ALA A 729 -21.29 -7.50 -10.33
C ALA A 729 -21.49 -6.54 -11.50
N GLY A 730 -20.82 -5.38 -11.49
CA GLY A 730 -20.81 -4.43 -12.60
C GLY A 730 -20.23 -5.05 -13.88
N ALA A 731 -19.07 -5.70 -13.76
CA ALA A 731 -18.38 -6.33 -14.88
C ALA A 731 -19.18 -7.49 -15.51
N ASN A 732 -19.85 -8.29 -14.68
CA ASN A 732 -20.61 -9.48 -15.12
C ASN A 732 -22.11 -9.22 -15.32
N ASN A 733 -22.57 -8.00 -15.06
CA ASN A 733 -23.98 -7.62 -15.05
C ASN A 733 -24.84 -8.50 -14.11
N ASP A 734 -24.27 -8.91 -12.96
CA ASP A 734 -24.96 -9.71 -11.94
C ASP A 734 -25.77 -8.81 -11.01
N GLN A 735 -27.07 -8.72 -11.29
CA GLN A 735 -27.97 -7.86 -10.53
C GLN A 735 -28.14 -8.29 -9.07
N ALA A 736 -28.17 -9.60 -8.80
CA ALA A 736 -28.40 -10.10 -7.46
C ALA A 736 -27.19 -9.81 -6.56
N LYS A 737 -25.99 -10.09 -7.08
CA LYS A 737 -24.73 -9.78 -6.41
C LYS A 737 -24.57 -8.26 -6.22
N GLY A 738 -24.84 -7.47 -7.25
CA GLY A 738 -24.71 -6.01 -7.20
C GLY A 738 -25.63 -5.35 -6.16
N VAL A 739 -26.89 -5.78 -6.07
CA VAL A 739 -27.84 -5.25 -5.07
C VAL A 739 -27.43 -5.66 -3.65
N ALA A 740 -26.98 -6.90 -3.44
CA ALA A 740 -26.51 -7.36 -2.13
C ALA A 740 -25.27 -6.59 -1.66
N ALA A 741 -24.30 -6.39 -2.57
CA ALA A 741 -23.11 -5.59 -2.34
C ALA A 741 -23.46 -4.13 -1.94
N GLN A 742 -24.32 -3.47 -2.73
CA GLN A 742 -24.77 -2.11 -2.45
C GLN A 742 -25.44 -2.00 -1.07
N GLN A 743 -26.32 -2.94 -0.71
CA GLN A 743 -26.97 -2.96 0.60
C GLN A 743 -25.98 -3.11 1.76
N SER A 744 -24.97 -3.98 1.59
CA SER A 744 -23.90 -4.15 2.58
C SER A 744 -23.10 -2.87 2.77
N ILE A 745 -22.66 -2.24 1.66
CA ILE A 745 -21.89 -0.99 1.68
C ILE A 745 -22.71 0.12 2.35
N THR A 746 -23.94 0.36 1.91
CA THR A 746 -24.80 1.42 2.48
C THR A 746 -25.09 1.17 3.97
N GLY A 747 -25.30 -0.09 4.38
CA GLY A 747 -25.48 -0.46 5.78
C GLY A 747 -24.27 -0.13 6.65
N LEU A 748 -23.07 -0.48 6.20
CA LEU A 748 -21.82 -0.20 6.90
C LEU A 748 -21.51 1.30 6.94
N LEU A 749 -21.74 2.04 5.84
CA LEU A 749 -21.59 3.49 5.81
C LEU A 749 -22.58 4.19 6.74
N ALA A 750 -23.81 3.69 6.88
CA ALA A 750 -24.78 4.21 7.84
C ALA A 750 -24.37 3.95 9.29
N GLU A 751 -23.87 2.74 9.59
CA GLU A 751 -23.31 2.40 10.90
C GLU A 751 -22.14 3.33 11.25
N TYR A 752 -21.23 3.54 10.30
CA TYR A 752 -20.11 4.46 10.44
C TYR A 752 -20.57 5.90 10.63
N ALA A 753 -21.52 6.39 9.82
CA ALA A 753 -22.08 7.74 9.94
C ALA A 753 -22.65 8.03 11.33
N ASN A 754 -23.27 7.04 11.99
CA ASN A 754 -23.82 7.17 13.34
C ASN A 754 -22.75 7.35 14.42
N THR A 755 -21.49 7.07 14.12
CA THR A 755 -20.35 7.28 15.02
C THR A 755 -19.66 8.64 14.84
N LEU A 756 -20.04 9.40 13.81
CA LEU A 756 -19.52 10.73 13.52
C LEU A 756 -20.25 11.78 14.37
N ILE A 757 -19.54 12.79 14.84
CA ILE A 757 -20.08 13.85 15.71
C ILE A 757 -20.53 15.08 14.93
#